data_AF-A0A421JRU8-F1
#
_entry.id   AF-A0A421JRU8-F1
#
_cell.length_a   1.000
_cell.length_b   1.000
_cell.length_c   1.000
_cell.angle_alpha   90.00
_cell.angle_beta   90.00
_cell.angle_gamma   90.00
#
_symmetry.space_group_name_H-M   'P 1'
#
loop_
_entity.id
_entity.type
_entity.pdbx_description
1 polymer ?
#
loop_
_entity_poly.entity_id
_entity_poly.type
_entity_poly.pdbx_seq_one_letter_code
_entity_poly.pdbx_strand_id
1 'polypeptide(L)'
;MSDLDARLHSIPSLGASIEESMQPYSGRHSQDTELGIPESDEFKDEDDNKHGEPLSRQQTILERIQSRYSFFNENLNSQRKKLYIKFGLVYLIMAVGVLSIFSIYWGSMYGRDGRIKNLRMLVIIEDDHEIEGIPPLFGDQIQQILQTDLAHEMGNWIIYNSSEFNAIAEKHNNSVEQELQRQIHHQNYWSSIYVKPNATWNFYNALLTGTPGYNVSNSSIISLYETGRDLINMVEYVVPSVQAIEREWLDTNTVAADLISRISNKTEVFSNANSVDIMTQSLNFEYYDMRPQTSPVLVAPSQVGLLYMIIVTFFQFNFFVEIHKQVAQIVKKSHYLLYRIVASTLSYFVISLMFSLVTLAMQVDFTVAFGKSGFLVYWMVSFLTMWAVGAANEIAAMLLITVYPPLLGFWLIFWVIINITPTFTPMALSAQFFRYGYGLPLHNSFEISKVVFFDTYKGQMGRNLGIIIAWVVILTAIMPFVIIYFGKTMAKKAQKAAAAAAQDKDVTSVSLDDASSSNSSTIQEKQNDITELPVVQPPSPPDYSFFHEKLAPQRKTMKFEFMKVYLSMAIGVLAIFSIYWGSMYGRTGRIQNLRMLVVIEDDTSINGIPPLFGNSIRQILDTPLAKSRGNWQIFNSTEFEKIALENNNNVEQELQRQIHHQNYWSSIYVKGNATWNFYNAIVTGDASYNVTNSSIISVYETGRDFLNMNSYVTPSIQAVERLWLGIQTNITEAIVQSISNTSEVLSQPGSLSVLATPINFAYFDRIKFSDPVLVAPSQVGLIYTVIITFFQFQFFAELHISAAKSGMKKQHYVLYRIAASLLSYFVLSLFFSLVSLAFQVDFSKAFGKSGFLVYWAITFLTMWAVGAANELMALLCILVYPPLVGFWLLFWVIINIAPTFTPLALSPDFFRFGYAMPIHNSYEAAKVVLFNTYKGTMGRNIGILIVWIVLLTAVYPFVLALFGKTMMKRAQQAAQAEAEKKKEEEASKSEVV
;
A
#
# COMPACT_ATOMS: atom_id res chain seq x y z
N MET A 1 28.45 9.83 -39.88
CA MET A 1 29.47 9.46 -40.89
C MET A 1 28.91 8.25 -41.62
N SER A 2 28.22 8.38 -42.75
CA SER A 2 27.75 9.56 -43.49
C SER A 2 26.19 9.49 -43.62
N ASP A 3 25.41 10.42 -44.16
CA ASP A 3 25.67 11.58 -45.02
C ASP A 3 25.15 12.91 -44.44
N LEU A 4 25.80 13.99 -44.86
CA LEU A 4 25.37 15.38 -44.72
C LEU A 4 25.73 16.11 -46.04
N ASP A 5 25.08 17.24 -46.30
CA ASP A 5 25.40 18.26 -47.31
C ASP A 5 25.14 17.99 -48.82
N ALA A 6 24.06 18.61 -49.32
CA ALA A 6 23.90 19.02 -50.72
C ALA A 6 23.26 20.43 -50.86
N ARG A 7 24.03 21.44 -50.44
CA ARG A 7 24.15 22.81 -50.98
C ARG A 7 22.93 23.66 -51.37
N LEU A 8 22.86 24.81 -50.69
CA LEU A 8 22.42 26.14 -51.15
C LEU A 8 22.66 26.47 -52.64
N HIS A 9 21.65 27.06 -53.31
CA HIS A 9 21.62 28.47 -53.80
C HIS A 9 20.65 28.68 -54.98
N SER A 10 19.72 29.64 -54.85
CA SER A 10 19.29 30.52 -55.97
C SER A 10 18.37 31.66 -55.49
N ILE A 11 18.80 32.91 -55.74
CA ILE A 11 18.02 34.17 -55.72
C ILE A 11 18.56 34.96 -56.93
N PRO A 12 17.73 35.54 -57.81
CA PRO A 12 17.59 37.02 -57.85
C PRO A 12 16.15 37.49 -58.23
N SER A 13 15.56 38.46 -57.52
CA SER A 13 15.31 39.88 -57.95
C SER A 13 14.27 40.09 -59.08
N LEU A 14 13.50 41.19 -59.20
CA LEU A 14 13.79 42.60 -58.83
C LEU A 14 12.50 43.48 -58.83
N GLY A 15 12.50 44.59 -58.07
CA GLY A 15 11.70 45.81 -58.30
C GLY A 15 10.40 45.94 -57.46
N ALA A 16 10.10 47.06 -56.77
CA ALA A 16 10.83 48.31 -56.46
C ALA A 16 10.14 48.99 -55.22
N SER A 17 10.39 50.19 -54.69
CA SER A 17 11.28 51.34 -54.99
C SER A 17 11.34 52.32 -53.78
N ILE A 18 12.46 53.04 -53.58
CA ILE A 18 12.58 54.47 -53.15
C ILE A 18 11.97 54.85 -51.76
N GLU A 19 12.76 54.93 -50.66
CA GLU A 19 13.61 56.07 -50.16
C GLU A 19 12.81 57.06 -49.27
N GLU A 20 13.29 57.78 -48.23
CA GLU A 20 14.57 58.10 -47.51
C GLU A 20 14.12 58.63 -46.10
N SER A 21 14.93 59.16 -45.15
CA SER A 21 16.13 58.77 -44.39
C SER A 21 16.31 59.79 -43.23
N MET A 22 17.16 59.49 -42.22
CA MET A 22 17.81 60.38 -41.22
C MET A 22 17.04 61.04 -40.02
N GLN A 23 17.78 61.12 -38.89
CA GLN A 23 17.59 61.94 -37.66
C GLN A 23 18.20 63.38 -37.88
N PRO A 24 18.30 64.38 -36.94
CA PRO A 24 18.31 64.34 -35.45
C PRO A 24 17.92 65.64 -34.64
N TYR A 25 18.35 65.70 -33.36
CA TYR A 25 18.79 66.89 -32.54
C TYR A 25 17.84 67.85 -31.76
N SER A 26 18.32 68.20 -30.55
CA SER A 26 18.17 69.40 -29.67
C SER A 26 16.91 70.29 -29.60
N GLY A 27 16.64 70.86 -28.41
CA GLY A 27 15.65 71.95 -28.20
C GLY A 27 16.22 73.27 -27.66
N ARG A 28 15.36 74.29 -27.47
CA ARG A 28 15.57 75.46 -26.59
C ARG A 28 14.25 76.24 -26.32
N HIS A 29 14.31 77.19 -25.36
CA HIS A 29 13.29 78.18 -24.90
C HIS A 29 12.45 78.84 -26.02
N SER A 30 11.27 79.44 -25.79
CA SER A 30 10.89 80.54 -24.84
C SER A 30 9.34 80.77 -24.83
N GLN A 31 8.66 81.53 -23.95
CA GLN A 31 8.99 82.37 -22.76
C GLN A 31 7.74 82.65 -21.86
N ASP A 32 7.98 83.09 -20.62
CA ASP A 32 7.31 84.07 -19.71
C ASP A 32 5.78 84.24 -19.60
N THR A 33 5.27 84.20 -18.36
CA THR A 33 4.48 85.29 -17.71
C THR A 33 4.58 85.17 -16.17
N GLU A 34 4.66 86.29 -15.44
CA GLU A 34 4.85 86.40 -13.97
C GLU A 34 3.55 86.50 -13.13
N LEU A 35 3.73 86.71 -11.80
CA LEU A 35 2.81 87.19 -10.74
C LEU A 35 2.06 86.10 -9.94
N GLY A 36 2.01 86.12 -8.60
CA GLY A 36 2.62 87.03 -7.61
C GLY A 36 2.32 86.59 -6.15
N ILE A 37 2.98 87.20 -5.15
CA ILE A 37 2.79 86.98 -3.69
C ILE A 37 2.12 88.23 -3.08
N PRO A 38 1.14 88.08 -2.15
CA PRO A 38 1.31 88.41 -0.72
C PRO A 38 0.69 87.30 0.19
N GLU A 39 1.14 86.95 1.39
CA GLU A 39 1.65 87.70 2.58
C GLU A 39 0.54 88.41 3.40
N SER A 40 0.21 87.88 4.60
CA SER A 40 -0.17 88.63 5.83
C SER A 40 -0.54 87.73 7.03
N ASP A 41 0.09 88.00 8.17
CA ASP A 41 -0.36 87.94 9.59
C ASP A 41 -0.81 86.58 10.22
N GLU A 42 -0.09 86.03 11.21
CA GLU A 42 0.12 86.45 12.62
C GLU A 42 -1.10 86.32 13.55
N PHE A 43 -1.03 85.38 14.50
CA PHE A 43 -1.50 85.57 15.89
C PHE A 43 -0.75 84.63 16.86
N LYS A 44 -0.63 85.05 18.13
CA LYS A 44 0.40 84.61 19.10
C LYS A 44 0.02 83.49 20.08
N ASP A 45 1.06 82.78 20.51
CA ASP A 45 1.42 82.28 21.86
C ASP A 45 0.34 82.11 22.96
N GLU A 46 0.32 80.94 23.61
CA GLU A 46 0.87 80.79 24.99
C GLU A 46 1.03 79.31 25.43
N ASP A 47 1.90 79.13 26.44
CA ASP A 47 2.48 77.90 27.04
C ASP A 47 1.57 76.68 27.33
N ASP A 48 2.14 75.46 27.25
CA ASP A 48 2.50 74.72 28.48
C ASP A 48 3.59 73.63 28.27
N ASN A 49 4.41 73.42 29.29
CA ASN A 49 5.54 72.49 29.31
C ASN A 49 5.10 71.03 29.59
N LYS A 50 5.56 70.05 28.78
CA LYS A 50 6.23 68.81 29.27
C LYS A 50 6.63 67.77 28.21
N HIS A 51 7.77 67.14 28.50
CA HIS A 51 8.23 65.80 28.09
C HIS A 51 8.63 65.52 26.64
N GLY A 52 9.95 65.32 26.49
CA GLY A 52 10.49 64.19 25.71
C GLY A 52 11.01 64.55 24.34
N GLU A 53 12.34 64.63 24.19
CA GLU A 53 12.98 64.56 22.88
C GLU A 53 12.53 63.28 22.16
N PRO A 54 12.11 63.35 20.88
CA PRO A 54 11.79 62.17 20.12
C PRO A 54 13.07 61.39 19.84
N LEU A 55 13.27 60.30 20.59
CA LEU A 55 14.34 59.31 20.39
C LEU A 55 14.56 59.06 18.90
N SER A 56 15.78 59.40 18.45
CA SER A 56 16.23 59.21 17.08
C SER A 56 15.83 57.82 16.58
N ARG A 57 14.98 57.79 15.55
CA ARG A 57 14.48 56.57 14.93
C ARG A 57 15.60 55.91 14.13
N GLN A 58 16.56 55.30 14.81
CA GLN A 58 17.53 54.39 14.21
C GLN A 58 16.76 53.24 13.56
N GLN A 59 16.59 53.34 12.24
CA GLN A 59 15.96 52.31 11.44
C GLN A 59 16.79 51.04 11.53
N THR A 60 16.28 50.07 12.29
CA THR A 60 16.98 48.81 12.49
C THR A 60 17.12 48.09 11.15
N ILE A 61 18.22 47.34 10.97
CA ILE A 61 18.59 46.64 9.72
C ILE A 61 17.45 45.77 9.12
N LEU A 62 16.44 45.42 9.93
CA LEU A 62 15.21 44.73 9.53
C LEU A 62 14.22 45.56 8.68
N GLU A 63 14.22 46.89 8.73
CA GLU A 63 13.39 47.73 7.81
C GLU A 63 13.89 47.67 6.35
N ARG A 64 15.14 47.22 6.10
CA ARG A 64 15.63 46.92 4.73
C ARG A 64 14.96 45.69 4.09
N ILE A 65 14.07 44.97 4.79
CA ILE A 65 13.28 43.85 4.24
C ILE A 65 11.97 44.37 3.58
N GLN A 66 12.07 45.43 2.78
CA GLN A 66 11.07 45.80 1.78
C GLN A 66 11.64 45.61 0.36
N SER A 67 11.00 44.70 -0.36
CA SER A 67 11.42 44.15 -1.65
C SER A 67 11.42 45.17 -2.80
N ARG A 68 12.59 45.43 -3.41
CA ARG A 68 12.71 46.34 -4.57
C ARG A 68 12.54 45.69 -5.95
N TYR A 69 12.76 44.37 -6.09
CA TYR A 69 12.89 43.74 -7.43
C TYR A 69 11.83 42.68 -7.77
N SER A 70 11.52 42.57 -9.07
CA SER A 70 10.75 41.46 -9.66
C SER A 70 11.60 40.20 -9.79
N PHE A 71 11.00 38.99 -9.73
CA PHE A 71 11.77 37.74 -9.86
C PHE A 71 12.57 37.66 -11.17
N PHE A 72 12.03 38.22 -12.26
CA PHE A 72 12.66 38.23 -13.58
C PHE A 72 13.64 39.40 -13.82
N ASN A 73 13.83 40.32 -12.86
CA ASN A 73 14.76 41.44 -13.01
C ASN A 73 16.22 40.98 -13.20
N GLU A 74 16.99 41.62 -14.07
CA GLU A 74 18.38 41.20 -14.39
C GLU A 74 19.32 41.16 -13.18
N ASN A 75 19.11 42.02 -12.17
CA ASN A 75 19.92 42.04 -10.95
C ASN A 75 19.84 40.73 -10.15
N LEU A 76 18.81 39.90 -10.39
CA LEU A 76 18.66 38.56 -9.80
C LEU A 76 19.17 37.43 -10.70
N ASN A 77 19.71 37.70 -11.90
CA ASN A 77 20.05 36.65 -12.88
C ASN A 77 21.09 35.64 -12.36
N SER A 78 22.15 36.11 -11.70
CA SER A 78 23.15 35.25 -11.05
C SER A 78 22.54 34.37 -9.94
N GLN A 79 21.61 34.93 -9.16
CA GLN A 79 20.89 34.19 -8.11
C GLN A 79 19.92 33.16 -8.70
N ARG A 80 19.16 33.51 -9.75
CA ARG A 80 18.29 32.59 -10.51
C ARG A 80 19.09 31.43 -11.09
N LYS A 81 20.22 31.68 -11.76
CA LYS A 81 21.08 30.63 -12.34
C LYS A 81 21.60 29.66 -11.28
N LYS A 82 22.07 30.17 -10.14
CA LYS A 82 22.46 29.34 -8.98
C LYS A 82 21.28 28.53 -8.43
N LEU A 83 20.08 29.11 -8.37
CA LEU A 83 18.86 28.44 -7.93
C LEU A 83 18.50 27.28 -8.88
N TYR A 84 18.42 27.53 -10.19
CA TYR A 84 18.08 26.51 -11.19
C TYR A 84 19.05 25.32 -11.20
N ILE A 85 20.37 25.57 -11.09
CA ILE A 85 21.37 24.48 -10.99
C ILE A 85 21.14 23.62 -9.75
N LYS A 86 20.88 24.25 -8.58
CA LYS A 86 20.57 23.50 -7.36
C LYS A 86 19.25 22.73 -7.45
N PHE A 87 18.21 23.32 -8.05
CA PHE A 87 16.94 22.62 -8.30
C PHE A 87 17.14 21.39 -9.20
N GLY A 88 17.88 21.52 -10.31
CA GLY A 88 18.20 20.41 -11.20
C GLY A 88 18.98 19.29 -10.51
N LEU A 89 19.95 19.64 -9.66
CA LEU A 89 20.71 18.68 -8.85
C LEU A 89 19.82 17.95 -7.82
N VAL A 90 18.91 18.66 -7.15
CA VAL A 90 17.94 18.04 -6.23
C VAL A 90 16.99 17.10 -6.99
N TYR A 91 16.47 17.51 -8.16
CA TYR A 91 15.65 16.63 -8.99
C TYR A 91 16.42 15.38 -9.46
N LEU A 92 17.69 15.50 -9.83
CA LEU A 92 18.53 14.35 -10.19
C LEU A 92 18.72 13.38 -9.02
N ILE A 93 19.01 13.90 -7.82
CA ILE A 93 19.11 13.07 -6.59
C ILE A 93 17.78 12.37 -6.32
N MET A 94 16.65 13.09 -6.41
CA MET A 94 15.34 12.50 -6.17
C MET A 94 14.95 11.47 -7.23
N ALA A 95 15.27 11.70 -8.50
CA ALA A 95 15.04 10.78 -9.61
C ALA A 95 15.80 9.46 -9.41
N VAL A 96 17.10 9.54 -9.12
CA VAL A 96 17.94 8.37 -8.83
C VAL A 96 17.44 7.65 -7.58
N GLY A 97 17.05 8.38 -6.53
CA GLY A 97 16.46 7.82 -5.31
C GLY A 97 15.16 7.05 -5.57
N VAL A 98 14.23 7.62 -6.35
CA VAL A 98 12.98 6.94 -6.76
C VAL A 98 13.28 5.68 -7.55
N LEU A 99 14.04 5.81 -8.66
CA LEU A 99 14.30 4.70 -9.56
C LEU A 99 15.03 3.56 -8.84
N SER A 100 16.05 3.85 -8.03
CA SER A 100 16.80 2.81 -7.31
C SER A 100 16.00 2.14 -6.19
N ILE A 101 15.34 2.91 -5.33
CA ILE A 101 14.69 2.37 -4.13
C ILE A 101 13.37 1.67 -4.48
N PHE A 102 12.55 2.23 -5.37
CA PHE A 102 11.20 1.71 -5.64
C PHE A 102 11.30 0.42 -6.47
N SER A 103 12.36 0.28 -7.29
CA SER A 103 12.68 -0.94 -8.04
C SER A 103 12.86 -2.19 -7.17
N ILE A 104 13.18 -2.04 -5.87
CA ILE A 104 13.25 -3.16 -4.93
C ILE A 104 11.87 -3.82 -4.80
N TYR A 105 10.81 -3.04 -4.59
CA TYR A 105 9.46 -3.60 -4.41
C TYR A 105 8.88 -4.12 -5.74
N TRP A 106 8.99 -3.36 -6.83
CA TRP A 106 8.50 -3.80 -8.14
C TRP A 106 9.25 -5.06 -8.63
N GLY A 107 10.57 -5.13 -8.45
CA GLY A 107 11.39 -6.28 -8.83
C GLY A 107 11.05 -7.58 -8.08
N SER A 108 10.41 -7.51 -6.91
CA SER A 108 9.93 -8.68 -6.17
C SER A 108 8.66 -9.30 -6.77
N MET A 109 7.90 -8.51 -7.53
CA MET A 109 6.71 -8.93 -8.27
C MET A 109 7.07 -9.37 -9.70
N TYR A 110 8.11 -8.78 -10.30
CA TYR A 110 8.49 -9.01 -11.69
C TYR A 110 8.77 -10.48 -12.03
N GLY A 111 8.07 -10.99 -13.07
CA GLY A 111 8.18 -12.37 -13.55
C GLY A 111 7.77 -13.42 -12.51
N ARG A 112 6.81 -13.11 -11.63
CA ARG A 112 6.33 -14.02 -10.59
C ARG A 112 5.62 -15.25 -11.13
N ASP A 113 4.80 -15.12 -12.17
CA ASP A 113 3.97 -16.23 -12.66
C ASP A 113 4.85 -17.40 -13.14
N GLY A 114 5.91 -17.11 -13.89
CA GLY A 114 6.95 -18.08 -14.27
C GLY A 114 7.77 -18.67 -13.10
N ARG A 115 7.46 -18.32 -11.84
CA ARG A 115 8.02 -18.88 -10.60
C ARG A 115 6.97 -19.58 -9.73
N ILE A 116 5.70 -19.68 -10.14
CA ILE A 116 4.67 -20.49 -9.47
C ILE A 116 5.13 -21.97 -9.41
N LYS A 117 5.78 -22.46 -10.47
CA LYS A 117 6.54 -23.72 -10.50
C LYS A 117 7.67 -23.90 -9.47
N ASN A 118 7.98 -22.92 -8.62
CA ASN A 118 8.86 -23.10 -7.46
C ASN A 118 8.11 -23.55 -6.20
N LEU A 119 6.77 -23.48 -6.19
CA LEU A 119 5.92 -23.94 -5.10
C LEU A 119 5.95 -25.47 -5.07
N ARG A 120 6.63 -26.03 -4.08
CA ARG A 120 6.60 -27.47 -3.81
C ARG A 120 5.21 -27.87 -3.31
N MET A 121 4.47 -28.62 -4.11
CA MET A 121 3.20 -29.24 -3.76
C MET A 121 3.43 -30.73 -3.50
N LEU A 122 2.75 -31.29 -2.50
CA LEU A 122 2.86 -32.71 -2.17
C LEU A 122 1.78 -33.50 -2.92
N VAL A 123 2.15 -34.59 -3.59
CA VAL A 123 1.18 -35.51 -4.18
C VAL A 123 1.42 -36.89 -3.61
N ILE A 124 0.36 -37.51 -3.09
CA ILE A 124 0.38 -38.88 -2.57
C ILE A 124 -0.68 -39.67 -3.34
N ILE A 125 -0.28 -40.78 -3.94
CA ILE A 125 -1.18 -41.66 -4.67
C ILE A 125 -1.13 -43.03 -3.99
N GLU A 126 -2.24 -43.42 -3.35
CA GLU A 126 -2.43 -44.77 -2.77
C GLU A 126 -3.46 -45.61 -3.53
N ASP A 127 -4.14 -45.03 -4.51
CA ASP A 127 -4.79 -45.77 -5.59
C ASP A 127 -3.70 -46.00 -6.66
N ASP A 128 -2.87 -47.03 -6.48
CA ASP A 128 -1.64 -47.25 -7.28
C ASP A 128 -1.46 -48.68 -7.84
N HIS A 129 -2.45 -49.56 -7.63
CA HIS A 129 -2.41 -50.95 -8.07
C HIS A 129 -3.80 -51.47 -8.50
N GLU A 130 -3.80 -52.50 -9.34
CA GLU A 130 -5.03 -53.15 -9.82
C GLU A 130 -5.63 -54.06 -8.73
N ILE A 131 -6.94 -53.94 -8.50
CA ILE A 131 -7.69 -54.77 -7.55
C ILE A 131 -8.83 -55.46 -8.29
N GLU A 132 -8.86 -56.79 -8.27
CA GLU A 132 -9.95 -57.60 -8.86
C GLU A 132 -10.25 -57.31 -10.36
N GLY A 133 -9.25 -56.92 -11.14
CA GLY A 133 -9.43 -56.56 -12.57
C GLY A 133 -9.74 -55.07 -12.82
N ILE A 134 -9.78 -54.25 -11.77
CA ILE A 134 -10.07 -52.81 -11.82
C ILE A 134 -8.76 -52.03 -11.62
N PRO A 135 -8.28 -51.27 -12.63
CA PRO A 135 -7.07 -50.45 -12.53
C PRO A 135 -7.32 -49.20 -11.67
N PRO A 136 -6.27 -48.55 -11.15
CA PRO A 136 -6.36 -47.37 -10.29
C PRO A 136 -6.62 -46.07 -11.07
N LEU A 137 -7.81 -45.93 -11.65
CA LEU A 137 -8.19 -44.82 -12.54
C LEU A 137 -8.02 -43.42 -11.91
N PHE A 138 -8.35 -43.24 -10.63
CA PHE A 138 -8.12 -41.96 -9.94
C PHE A 138 -6.62 -41.63 -9.85
N GLY A 139 -5.79 -42.61 -9.49
CA GLY A 139 -4.34 -42.43 -9.42
C GLY A 139 -3.70 -42.18 -10.79
N ASP A 140 -4.00 -43.05 -11.76
CA ASP A 140 -3.46 -43.00 -13.12
C ASP A 140 -3.75 -41.66 -13.81
N GLN A 141 -5.01 -41.19 -13.74
CA GLN A 141 -5.40 -39.97 -14.45
C GLN A 141 -4.90 -38.69 -13.74
N ILE A 142 -4.85 -38.66 -12.40
CA ILE A 142 -4.17 -37.56 -11.68
C ILE A 142 -2.68 -37.53 -12.03
N GLN A 143 -2.02 -38.70 -12.12
CA GLN A 143 -0.62 -38.78 -12.53
C GLN A 143 -0.40 -38.27 -13.97
N GLN A 144 -1.36 -38.49 -14.88
CA GLN A 144 -1.33 -37.95 -16.25
C GLN A 144 -1.53 -36.43 -16.28
N ILE A 145 -2.50 -35.89 -15.54
CA ILE A 145 -2.74 -34.42 -15.49
C ILE A 145 -1.52 -33.68 -14.93
N LEU A 146 -0.84 -34.26 -13.94
CA LEU A 146 0.37 -33.67 -13.35
C LEU A 146 1.59 -33.67 -14.28
N GLN A 147 1.51 -34.30 -15.46
CA GLN A 147 2.49 -34.26 -16.54
C GLN A 147 2.15 -33.23 -17.63
N THR A 148 1.01 -32.53 -17.53
CA THR A 148 0.62 -31.49 -18.49
C THR A 148 1.45 -30.21 -18.31
N ASP A 149 1.63 -29.45 -19.40
CA ASP A 149 2.27 -28.13 -19.35
C ASP A 149 1.55 -27.19 -18.36
N LEU A 150 0.21 -27.26 -18.31
CA LEU A 150 -0.61 -26.52 -17.35
C LEU A 150 -0.18 -26.83 -15.91
N ALA A 151 -0.10 -28.12 -15.54
CA ALA A 151 0.30 -28.51 -14.20
C ALA A 151 1.72 -28.06 -13.86
N HIS A 152 2.66 -28.15 -14.81
CA HIS A 152 4.04 -27.68 -14.64
C HIS A 152 4.16 -26.16 -14.47
N GLU A 153 3.24 -25.36 -15.01
CA GLU A 153 3.16 -23.92 -14.71
C GLU A 153 2.55 -23.64 -13.34
N MET A 154 1.52 -24.41 -12.93
CA MET A 154 0.80 -24.25 -11.67
C MET A 154 1.54 -24.76 -10.42
N GLY A 155 2.62 -25.53 -10.54
CA GLY A 155 3.40 -25.94 -9.36
C GLY A 155 4.53 -26.93 -9.64
N ASN A 156 5.34 -27.20 -8.61
CA ASN A 156 6.25 -28.33 -8.58
C ASN A 156 5.61 -29.45 -7.76
N TRP A 157 4.92 -30.35 -8.46
CA TRP A 157 4.20 -31.48 -7.89
C TRP A 157 5.16 -32.63 -7.61
N ILE A 158 5.36 -32.92 -6.33
CA ILE A 158 6.29 -33.95 -5.87
C ILE A 158 5.44 -35.16 -5.49
N ILE A 159 5.40 -36.13 -6.41
CA ILE A 159 4.60 -37.36 -6.33
C ILE A 159 5.35 -38.41 -5.52
N TYR A 160 4.63 -39.07 -4.61
CA TYR A 160 5.04 -40.27 -3.89
C TYR A 160 4.01 -41.37 -4.09
N ASN A 161 4.49 -42.59 -4.34
CA ASN A 161 3.67 -43.80 -4.35
C ASN A 161 3.41 -44.28 -2.90
N SER A 162 2.43 -45.16 -2.69
CA SER A 162 2.03 -45.62 -1.35
C SER A 162 3.21 -46.15 -0.53
N SER A 163 4.05 -47.02 -1.11
CA SER A 163 5.19 -47.65 -0.41
C SER A 163 6.27 -46.64 0.03
N GLU A 164 6.54 -45.61 -0.78
CA GLU A 164 7.54 -44.58 -0.46
C GLU A 164 7.07 -43.68 0.68
N PHE A 165 5.80 -43.24 0.63
CA PHE A 165 5.26 -42.36 1.65
C PHE A 165 4.96 -43.10 2.95
N ASN A 166 4.53 -44.37 2.90
CA ASN A 166 4.40 -45.22 4.09
C ASN A 166 5.73 -45.37 4.83
N ALA A 167 6.85 -45.61 4.14
CA ALA A 167 8.18 -45.65 4.79
C ALA A 167 8.57 -44.32 5.46
N ILE A 168 8.11 -43.18 4.93
CA ILE A 168 8.28 -41.86 5.55
C ILE A 168 7.38 -41.70 6.78
N ALA A 169 6.14 -42.21 6.76
CA ALA A 169 5.20 -42.17 7.87
C ALA A 169 5.65 -43.08 9.04
N GLU A 170 6.05 -44.31 8.75
CA GLU A 170 6.59 -45.29 9.70
C GLU A 170 7.81 -44.75 10.45
N LYS A 171 8.73 -44.07 9.75
CA LYS A 171 9.92 -43.43 10.36
C LYS A 171 9.57 -42.44 11.48
N HIS A 172 8.35 -41.89 11.48
CA HIS A 172 7.86 -40.96 12.47
C HIS A 172 6.74 -41.53 13.34
N ASN A 173 6.41 -42.83 13.19
CA ASN A 173 5.32 -43.52 13.87
C ASN A 173 3.95 -42.82 13.67
N ASN A 174 3.69 -42.39 12.43
CA ASN A 174 2.48 -41.72 11.96
C ASN A 174 1.69 -42.63 11.00
N SER A 175 0.38 -42.43 10.86
CA SER A 175 -0.36 -42.85 9.65
C SER A 175 -0.04 -41.96 8.45
N VAL A 176 -0.37 -42.38 7.22
CA VAL A 176 -0.21 -41.56 6.00
C VAL A 176 -0.88 -40.19 6.15
N GLU A 177 -2.11 -40.14 6.64
CA GLU A 177 -2.84 -38.86 6.85
C GLU A 177 -2.18 -37.97 7.91
N GLN A 178 -1.67 -38.56 9.00
CA GLN A 178 -0.93 -37.82 10.04
C GLN A 178 0.42 -37.30 9.52
N GLU A 179 1.11 -38.10 8.71
CA GLU A 179 2.36 -37.73 8.05
C GLU A 179 2.13 -36.60 7.05
N LEU A 180 1.12 -36.72 6.18
CA LEU A 180 0.65 -35.69 5.26
C LEU A 180 0.35 -34.37 6.00
N GLN A 181 -0.47 -34.41 7.05
CA GLN A 181 -0.74 -33.25 7.89
C GLN A 181 0.55 -32.66 8.48
N ARG A 182 1.49 -33.49 8.96
CA ARG A 182 2.77 -33.00 9.49
C ARG A 182 3.66 -32.39 8.41
N GLN A 183 3.67 -32.90 7.18
CA GLN A 183 4.46 -32.37 6.07
C GLN A 183 3.95 -30.98 5.62
N ILE A 184 2.63 -30.79 5.58
CA ILE A 184 2.00 -29.47 5.35
C ILE A 184 2.27 -28.54 6.54
N HIS A 185 2.00 -28.99 7.76
CA HIS A 185 2.18 -28.18 8.97
C HIS A 185 3.63 -27.75 9.20
N HIS A 186 4.62 -28.60 8.90
CA HIS A 186 6.06 -28.25 8.97
C HIS A 186 6.51 -27.31 7.83
N GLN A 187 5.59 -26.89 6.95
CA GLN A 187 5.80 -26.00 5.81
C GLN A 187 6.72 -26.56 4.70
N ASN A 188 6.97 -27.87 4.68
CA ASN A 188 7.82 -28.52 3.67
C ASN A 188 7.23 -28.44 2.25
N TYR A 189 5.89 -28.44 2.16
CA TYR A 189 5.08 -28.30 0.96
C TYR A 189 3.99 -27.25 1.20
N TRP A 190 3.50 -26.59 0.14
CA TRP A 190 2.53 -25.48 0.24
C TRP A 190 1.08 -25.95 0.34
N SER A 191 0.74 -27.02 -0.38
CA SER A 191 -0.54 -27.72 -0.34
C SER A 191 -0.32 -29.18 -0.78
N SER A 192 -1.35 -30.01 -0.71
CA SER A 192 -1.33 -31.39 -1.21
C SER A 192 -2.45 -31.72 -2.20
N ILE A 193 -2.24 -32.79 -2.96
CA ILE A 193 -3.28 -33.64 -3.53
C ILE A 193 -3.04 -35.05 -2.96
N TYR A 194 -4.04 -35.66 -2.35
CA TYR A 194 -3.95 -37.01 -1.79
C TYR A 194 -5.08 -37.85 -2.37
N VAL A 195 -4.72 -38.83 -3.20
CA VAL A 195 -5.62 -39.86 -3.72
C VAL A 195 -5.62 -41.00 -2.70
N LYS A 196 -6.78 -41.24 -2.08
CA LYS A 196 -6.96 -42.20 -1.00
C LYS A 196 -6.74 -43.66 -1.46
N PRO A 197 -6.34 -44.56 -0.55
CA PRO A 197 -6.10 -45.96 -0.88
C PRO A 197 -7.34 -46.63 -1.47
N ASN A 198 -7.13 -47.33 -2.59
CA ASN A 198 -8.14 -48.10 -3.31
C ASN A 198 -9.36 -47.27 -3.75
N ALA A 199 -9.20 -45.95 -3.96
CA ALA A 199 -10.29 -45.04 -4.34
C ALA A 199 -11.13 -45.57 -5.52
N THR A 200 -10.48 -46.11 -6.56
CA THR A 200 -11.18 -46.59 -7.76
C THR A 200 -11.99 -47.85 -7.47
N TRP A 201 -11.41 -48.82 -6.75
CA TRP A 201 -12.14 -50.04 -6.37
C TRP A 201 -13.28 -49.73 -5.38
N ASN A 202 -13.06 -48.82 -4.43
CA ASN A 202 -14.09 -48.40 -3.48
C ASN A 202 -15.30 -47.76 -4.20
N PHE A 203 -15.06 -46.91 -5.20
CA PHE A 203 -16.12 -46.32 -6.01
C PHE A 203 -16.84 -47.37 -6.87
N TYR A 204 -16.10 -48.28 -7.52
CA TYR A 204 -16.66 -49.39 -8.29
C TYR A 204 -17.54 -50.32 -7.45
N ASN A 205 -17.08 -50.73 -6.27
CA ASN A 205 -17.82 -51.57 -5.35
C ASN A 205 -19.06 -50.84 -4.78
N ALA A 206 -18.96 -49.54 -4.49
CA ALA A 206 -20.10 -48.72 -4.07
C ALA A 206 -21.18 -48.63 -5.18
N LEU A 207 -20.79 -48.50 -6.45
CA LEU A 207 -21.69 -48.54 -7.60
C LEU A 207 -22.39 -49.91 -7.73
N LEU A 208 -21.65 -51.02 -7.65
CA LEU A 208 -22.22 -52.37 -7.75
C LEU A 208 -23.20 -52.69 -6.62
N THR A 209 -22.87 -52.30 -5.39
CA THR A 209 -23.68 -52.62 -4.19
C THR A 209 -24.79 -51.59 -3.90
N GLY A 210 -24.70 -50.39 -4.47
CA GLY A 210 -25.59 -49.27 -4.15
C GLY A 210 -25.48 -48.86 -2.67
N THR A 211 -24.25 -48.76 -2.16
CA THR A 211 -23.96 -48.52 -0.73
C THR A 211 -24.58 -47.18 -0.26
N PRO A 212 -25.59 -47.20 0.65
CA PRO A 212 -26.26 -45.97 1.07
C PRO A 212 -25.30 -44.97 1.75
N GLY A 213 -25.30 -43.73 1.29
CA GLY A 213 -24.52 -42.64 1.90
C GLY A 213 -23.01 -42.69 1.61
N TYR A 214 -22.56 -43.46 0.63
CA TYR A 214 -21.20 -43.32 0.09
C TYR A 214 -21.01 -41.90 -0.49
N ASN A 215 -19.86 -41.26 -0.23
CA ASN A 215 -19.52 -39.93 -0.76
C ASN A 215 -18.26 -40.04 -1.61
N VAL A 216 -18.41 -39.92 -2.94
CA VAL A 216 -17.30 -40.16 -3.88
C VAL A 216 -16.19 -39.12 -3.71
N SER A 217 -16.51 -37.83 -3.58
CA SER A 217 -15.53 -36.74 -3.44
C SER A 217 -14.59 -36.98 -2.23
N ASN A 218 -15.16 -37.17 -1.04
CA ASN A 218 -14.37 -37.39 0.18
C ASN A 218 -13.63 -38.74 0.18
N SER A 219 -14.20 -39.79 -0.41
CA SER A 219 -13.56 -41.11 -0.47
C SER A 219 -12.50 -41.26 -1.57
N SER A 220 -12.35 -40.29 -2.47
CA SER A 220 -11.38 -40.35 -3.58
C SER A 220 -10.20 -39.39 -3.41
N ILE A 221 -10.40 -38.08 -3.54
CA ILE A 221 -9.30 -37.09 -3.62
C ILE A 221 -9.53 -35.94 -2.64
N ILE A 222 -8.51 -35.67 -1.79
CA ILE A 222 -8.54 -34.57 -0.84
C ILE A 222 -7.31 -33.67 -0.96
N SER A 223 -7.47 -32.37 -0.71
CA SER A 223 -6.41 -31.38 -0.68
C SER A 223 -6.28 -30.74 0.70
N LEU A 224 -5.07 -30.77 1.27
CA LEU A 224 -4.76 -30.15 2.56
C LEU A 224 -3.87 -28.91 2.36
N TYR A 225 -4.14 -27.87 3.13
CA TYR A 225 -3.33 -26.66 3.18
C TYR A 225 -3.52 -25.89 4.50
N GLU A 226 -2.77 -24.80 4.69
CA GLU A 226 -2.90 -23.90 5.84
C GLU A 226 -2.93 -22.45 5.36
N THR A 227 -4.10 -21.79 5.35
CA THR A 227 -4.18 -20.36 4.93
C THR A 227 -3.36 -19.45 5.85
N GLY A 228 -3.29 -19.77 7.15
CA GLY A 228 -2.48 -19.07 8.14
C GLY A 228 -0.98 -18.99 7.83
N ARG A 229 -0.46 -19.87 6.96
CA ARG A 229 0.94 -19.82 6.47
C ARG A 229 1.24 -18.54 5.70
N ASP A 230 0.30 -18.06 4.89
CA ASP A 230 0.40 -16.79 4.17
C ASP A 230 -1.00 -16.36 3.71
N LEU A 231 -1.67 -15.54 4.52
CA LEU A 231 -3.09 -15.19 4.38
C LEU A 231 -3.55 -14.74 2.99
N ILE A 232 -2.64 -14.19 2.19
CA ILE A 232 -2.97 -13.59 0.89
C ILE A 232 -2.38 -14.45 -0.22
N ASN A 233 -1.11 -14.85 -0.13
CA ASN A 233 -0.51 -15.62 -1.21
C ASN A 233 -1.02 -17.08 -1.28
N MET A 234 -1.58 -17.61 -0.19
CA MET A 234 -2.33 -18.88 -0.24
C MET A 234 -3.59 -18.76 -1.10
N VAL A 235 -4.34 -17.66 -0.95
CA VAL A 235 -5.60 -17.38 -1.67
C VAL A 235 -5.35 -16.88 -3.09
N GLU A 236 -4.24 -16.18 -3.33
CA GLU A 236 -3.91 -15.56 -4.62
C GLU A 236 -3.18 -16.53 -5.57
N TYR A 237 -2.37 -17.48 -5.06
CA TYR A 237 -1.55 -18.37 -5.89
C TYR A 237 -1.73 -19.87 -5.57
N VAL A 238 -1.65 -20.28 -4.30
CA VAL A 238 -1.57 -21.71 -3.94
C VAL A 238 -2.89 -22.45 -4.17
N VAL A 239 -3.99 -21.98 -3.57
CA VAL A 239 -5.31 -22.60 -3.72
C VAL A 239 -5.82 -22.51 -5.17
N PRO A 240 -5.69 -21.37 -5.90
CA PRO A 240 -6.01 -21.32 -7.33
C PRO A 240 -5.22 -22.31 -8.19
N SER A 241 -3.96 -22.60 -7.84
CA SER A 241 -3.17 -23.62 -8.55
C SER A 241 -3.74 -25.03 -8.40
N VAL A 242 -4.19 -25.41 -7.19
CA VAL A 242 -4.87 -26.70 -6.97
C VAL A 242 -6.25 -26.73 -7.65
N GLN A 243 -7.01 -25.64 -7.58
CA GLN A 243 -8.29 -25.48 -8.28
C GLN A 243 -8.16 -25.47 -9.82
N ALA A 244 -6.97 -25.20 -10.36
CA ALA A 244 -6.70 -25.36 -11.79
C ALA A 244 -6.53 -26.85 -12.16
N ILE A 245 -5.80 -27.62 -11.33
CA ILE A 245 -5.68 -29.09 -11.49
C ILE A 245 -7.04 -29.77 -11.32
N GLU A 246 -7.83 -29.39 -10.31
CA GLU A 246 -9.18 -29.89 -10.10
C GLU A 246 -10.10 -29.60 -11.29
N ARG A 247 -9.98 -28.42 -11.92
CA ARG A 247 -10.82 -28.10 -13.09
C ARG A 247 -10.40 -28.89 -14.32
N GLU A 248 -9.09 -28.98 -14.61
CA GLU A 248 -8.58 -29.85 -15.68
C GLU A 248 -9.05 -31.29 -15.46
N TRP A 249 -9.00 -31.77 -14.21
CA TRP A 249 -9.54 -33.07 -13.81
C TRP A 249 -11.03 -33.21 -14.10
N LEU A 250 -11.86 -32.27 -13.65
CA LEU A 250 -13.30 -32.33 -13.85
C LEU A 250 -13.70 -32.18 -15.33
N ASP A 251 -12.90 -31.50 -16.15
CA ASP A 251 -13.13 -31.33 -17.59
C ASP A 251 -12.62 -32.53 -18.43
N THR A 252 -11.67 -33.33 -17.95
CA THR A 252 -11.08 -34.47 -18.72
C THR A 252 -11.28 -35.86 -18.14
N ASN A 253 -11.78 -36.01 -16.90
CA ASN A 253 -11.91 -37.32 -16.25
C ASN A 253 -12.82 -38.28 -17.02
N THR A 254 -12.45 -39.56 -17.02
CA THR A 254 -13.28 -40.64 -17.58
C THR A 254 -13.65 -41.70 -16.54
N VAL A 255 -13.23 -41.55 -15.28
CA VAL A 255 -13.33 -42.58 -14.22
C VAL A 255 -14.71 -43.22 -14.14
N ALA A 256 -15.78 -42.41 -14.06
CA ALA A 256 -17.14 -42.95 -13.98
C ALA A 256 -17.52 -43.72 -15.25
N ALA A 257 -17.26 -43.18 -16.44
CA ALA A 257 -17.55 -43.83 -17.72
C ALA A 257 -16.75 -45.15 -17.91
N ASP A 258 -15.48 -45.16 -17.51
CA ASP A 258 -14.60 -46.33 -17.58
C ASP A 258 -15.01 -47.43 -16.60
N LEU A 259 -15.39 -47.08 -15.37
CA LEU A 259 -15.96 -48.03 -14.41
C LEU A 259 -17.29 -48.59 -14.90
N ILE A 260 -18.18 -47.73 -15.39
CA ILE A 260 -19.45 -48.12 -16.02
C ILE A 260 -19.19 -49.09 -17.18
N SER A 261 -18.17 -48.87 -18.01
CA SER A 261 -17.84 -49.76 -19.13
C SER A 261 -17.55 -51.21 -18.70
N ARG A 262 -17.00 -51.39 -17.49
CA ARG A 262 -16.60 -52.68 -16.89
C ARG A 262 -17.75 -53.41 -16.19
N ILE A 263 -18.84 -52.73 -15.85
CA ILE A 263 -20.05 -53.34 -15.29
C ILE A 263 -20.73 -54.19 -16.37
N SER A 264 -20.84 -55.51 -16.13
CA SER A 264 -21.48 -56.43 -17.08
C SER A 264 -23.01 -56.34 -17.05
N ASN A 265 -23.63 -56.32 -15.86
CA ASN A 265 -25.10 -56.27 -15.69
C ASN A 265 -25.60 -54.83 -15.46
N LYS A 266 -25.34 -53.91 -16.40
CA LYS A 266 -25.71 -52.48 -16.26
C LYS A 266 -27.18 -52.26 -15.92
N THR A 267 -28.09 -52.99 -16.58
CA THR A 267 -29.53 -52.90 -16.36
C THR A 267 -29.96 -53.31 -14.94
N GLU A 268 -29.24 -54.23 -14.32
CA GLU A 268 -29.50 -54.68 -12.94
C GLU A 268 -28.96 -53.65 -11.95
N VAL A 269 -27.69 -53.25 -12.09
CA VAL A 269 -27.02 -52.28 -11.20
C VAL A 269 -27.75 -50.93 -11.21
N PHE A 270 -28.04 -50.37 -12.39
CA PHE A 270 -28.72 -49.08 -12.51
C PHE A 270 -30.25 -49.16 -12.45
N SER A 271 -30.81 -50.32 -12.06
CA SER A 271 -32.18 -50.38 -11.51
C SER A 271 -32.23 -49.95 -10.04
N ASN A 272 -31.10 -49.96 -9.34
CA ASN A 272 -30.98 -49.48 -7.96
C ASN A 272 -30.78 -47.95 -7.95
N ALA A 273 -31.71 -47.23 -7.33
CA ALA A 273 -31.64 -45.77 -7.19
C ALA A 273 -30.34 -45.30 -6.50
N ASN A 274 -29.82 -46.05 -5.51
CA ASN A 274 -28.57 -45.70 -4.84
C ASN A 274 -27.37 -45.80 -5.79
N SER A 275 -27.35 -46.76 -6.71
CA SER A 275 -26.27 -46.91 -7.69
C SER A 275 -26.30 -45.78 -8.73
N VAL A 276 -27.49 -45.25 -9.03
CA VAL A 276 -27.65 -44.04 -9.86
C VAL A 276 -27.25 -42.77 -9.09
N ASP A 277 -27.63 -42.62 -7.82
CA ASP A 277 -27.17 -41.51 -6.96
C ASP A 277 -25.64 -41.47 -6.91
N ILE A 278 -24.98 -42.57 -6.53
CA ILE A 278 -23.51 -42.67 -6.43
C ILE A 278 -22.82 -42.35 -7.76
N MET A 279 -23.38 -42.77 -8.90
CA MET A 279 -22.86 -42.46 -10.23
C MET A 279 -22.96 -40.98 -10.59
N THR A 280 -23.99 -40.29 -10.08
CA THR A 280 -24.28 -38.89 -10.39
C THR A 280 -23.71 -37.91 -9.37
N GLN A 281 -23.02 -38.39 -8.33
CA GLN A 281 -22.25 -37.55 -7.41
C GLN A 281 -21.05 -36.92 -8.13
N SER A 282 -20.72 -35.68 -7.76
CA SER A 282 -19.56 -34.99 -8.32
C SER A 282 -18.22 -35.55 -7.81
N LEU A 283 -17.18 -35.43 -8.63
CA LEU A 283 -15.82 -35.94 -8.38
C LEU A 283 -14.86 -34.82 -7.91
N ASN A 284 -15.38 -33.88 -7.12
CA ASN A 284 -14.64 -32.71 -6.62
C ASN A 284 -13.49 -33.14 -5.70
N PHE A 285 -12.51 -32.26 -5.53
CA PHE A 285 -11.55 -32.40 -4.44
C PHE A 285 -12.16 -31.86 -3.14
N GLU A 286 -12.05 -32.62 -2.04
CA GLU A 286 -12.40 -32.08 -0.72
C GLU A 286 -11.25 -31.25 -0.14
N TYR A 287 -11.53 -29.99 0.21
CA TYR A 287 -10.53 -29.01 0.63
C TYR A 287 -10.51 -28.82 2.15
N TYR A 288 -9.38 -29.15 2.79
CA TYR A 288 -9.17 -29.01 4.23
C TYR A 288 -8.11 -27.94 4.55
N ASP A 289 -8.59 -26.77 4.96
CA ASP A 289 -7.73 -25.73 5.55
C ASP A 289 -7.50 -26.03 7.04
N MET A 290 -6.30 -26.53 7.35
CA MET A 290 -5.92 -26.95 8.71
C MET A 290 -5.64 -25.79 9.66
N ARG A 291 -5.47 -24.55 9.13
CA ARG A 291 -5.26 -23.29 9.89
C ARG A 291 -5.93 -22.11 9.18
N PRO A 292 -7.28 -22.02 9.22
CA PRO A 292 -8.03 -21.05 8.44
C PRO A 292 -7.92 -19.63 8.97
N GLN A 293 -8.19 -18.65 8.10
CA GLN A 293 -8.27 -17.25 8.49
C GLN A 293 -9.50 -17.00 9.39
N THR A 294 -9.27 -16.82 10.69
CA THR A 294 -10.32 -16.57 11.68
C THR A 294 -10.96 -15.18 11.60
N SER A 295 -10.23 -14.17 11.10
CA SER A 295 -10.74 -12.79 11.02
C SER A 295 -10.14 -12.00 9.84
N PRO A 296 -10.96 -11.24 9.08
CA PRO A 296 -10.49 -10.26 8.10
C PRO A 296 -9.58 -9.18 8.68
N VAL A 297 -9.72 -8.86 9.98
CA VAL A 297 -8.90 -7.85 10.67
C VAL A 297 -7.42 -8.25 10.70
N LEU A 298 -7.10 -9.54 10.67
CA LEU A 298 -5.72 -10.04 10.75
C LEU A 298 -4.84 -9.64 9.55
N VAL A 299 -5.43 -9.24 8.43
CA VAL A 299 -4.68 -8.62 7.31
C VAL A 299 -4.01 -7.32 7.77
N ALA A 300 -4.63 -6.56 8.68
CA ALA A 300 -4.12 -5.26 9.12
C ALA A 300 -2.78 -5.31 9.88
N PRO A 301 -2.62 -6.11 10.97
CA PRO A 301 -1.32 -6.27 11.63
C PRO A 301 -0.31 -7.02 10.76
N SER A 302 -0.76 -7.98 9.94
CA SER A 302 0.13 -8.83 9.13
C SER A 302 0.72 -8.16 7.89
N GLN A 303 0.08 -7.11 7.34
CA GLN A 303 0.60 -6.35 6.20
C GLN A 303 1.00 -4.93 6.59
N VAL A 304 0.07 -3.98 6.46
CA VAL A 304 0.39 -2.53 6.50
C VAL A 304 0.73 -2.08 7.93
N GLY A 305 0.30 -2.81 8.96
CA GLY A 305 0.72 -2.60 10.34
C GLY A 305 2.24 -2.69 10.53
N LEU A 306 2.93 -3.59 9.83
CA LEU A 306 4.39 -3.68 9.87
C LEU A 306 5.05 -2.45 9.23
N LEU A 307 4.48 -1.93 8.14
CA LEU A 307 4.93 -0.67 7.53
C LEU A 307 4.74 0.50 8.50
N TYR A 308 3.59 0.58 9.18
CA TYR A 308 3.33 1.62 10.19
C TYR A 308 4.23 1.49 11.43
N MET A 309 4.67 0.28 11.80
CA MET A 309 5.64 0.03 12.87
C MET A 309 7.01 0.69 12.59
N ILE A 310 7.52 0.62 11.36
CA ILE A 310 8.75 1.34 10.98
C ILE A 310 8.52 2.86 10.98
N ILE A 311 7.39 3.33 10.42
CA ILE A 311 7.15 4.77 10.29
C ILE A 311 6.95 5.43 11.67
N VAL A 312 6.24 4.80 12.61
CA VAL A 312 6.05 5.36 13.96
C VAL A 312 7.36 5.41 14.75
N THR A 313 8.22 4.39 14.63
CA THR A 313 9.54 4.40 15.29
C THR A 313 10.50 5.41 14.67
N PHE A 314 10.38 5.72 13.38
CA PHE A 314 11.11 6.82 12.75
C PHE A 314 10.66 8.19 13.28
N PHE A 315 9.36 8.44 13.43
CA PHE A 315 8.91 9.75 13.94
C PHE A 315 9.01 9.89 15.46
N GLN A 316 9.05 8.78 16.21
CA GLN A 316 9.17 8.74 17.66
C GLN A 316 10.29 9.64 18.18
N PHE A 317 11.51 9.54 17.69
CA PHE A 317 12.64 10.29 18.25
C PHE A 317 12.45 11.82 18.16
N ASN A 318 11.72 12.32 17.15
CA ASN A 318 11.47 13.76 16.98
C ASN A 318 10.66 14.36 18.14
N PHE A 319 9.79 13.59 18.79
CA PHE A 319 9.06 14.05 19.98
C PHE A 319 9.97 14.20 21.21
N PHE A 320 11.09 13.48 21.25
CA PHE A 320 12.03 13.48 22.39
C PHE A 320 13.27 14.38 22.19
N VAL A 321 13.46 15.00 21.02
CA VAL A 321 14.65 15.81 20.70
C VAL A 321 14.97 16.87 21.76
N GLU A 322 14.00 17.69 22.15
CA GLU A 322 14.24 18.75 23.15
C GLU A 322 14.50 18.18 24.55
N ILE A 323 13.87 17.05 24.92
CA ILE A 323 14.13 16.37 26.19
C ILE A 323 15.56 15.81 26.20
N HIS A 324 15.99 15.14 25.13
CA HIS A 324 17.34 14.63 24.99
C HIS A 324 18.40 15.75 24.99
N LYS A 325 18.10 16.89 24.38
CA LYS A 325 18.97 18.08 24.37
C LYS A 325 19.12 18.69 25.77
N GLN A 326 18.05 18.83 26.54
CA GLN A 326 18.11 19.28 27.93
C GLN A 326 18.95 18.34 28.80
N VAL A 327 18.74 17.02 28.66
CA VAL A 327 19.52 16.02 29.43
C VAL A 327 21.00 16.01 29.03
N ALA A 328 21.33 16.26 27.75
CA ALA A 328 22.71 16.38 27.28
C ALA A 328 23.47 17.56 27.91
N GLN A 329 22.77 18.63 28.33
CA GLN A 329 23.37 19.81 28.95
C GLN A 329 23.67 19.63 30.45
N ILE A 330 22.94 18.76 31.15
CA ILE A 330 22.99 18.65 32.63
C ILE A 330 23.68 17.38 33.16
N VAL A 331 24.05 16.42 32.30
CA VAL A 331 24.52 15.08 32.70
C VAL A 331 25.90 14.72 32.12
N LYS A 332 26.76 14.07 32.92
CA LYS A 332 28.04 13.47 32.47
C LYS A 332 27.87 12.63 31.20
N LYS A 333 28.82 12.74 30.26
CA LYS A 333 28.80 12.04 28.96
C LYS A 333 28.47 10.54 29.05
N SER A 334 29.09 9.81 29.99
CA SER A 334 28.81 8.38 30.20
C SER A 334 27.36 8.09 30.63
N HIS A 335 26.82 8.93 31.52
CA HIS A 335 25.45 8.81 32.01
C HIS A 335 24.43 9.25 30.95
N TYR A 336 24.77 10.23 30.09
CA TYR A 336 23.95 10.62 28.95
C TYR A 336 23.82 9.49 27.91
N LEU A 337 24.92 8.77 27.63
CA LEU A 337 24.91 7.62 26.72
C LEU A 337 24.01 6.49 27.25
N LEU A 338 24.14 6.15 28.54
CA LEU A 338 23.26 5.17 29.20
C LEU A 338 21.78 5.63 29.17
N TYR A 339 21.53 6.91 29.49
CA TYR A 339 20.19 7.51 29.43
C TYR A 339 19.58 7.40 28.03
N ARG A 340 20.33 7.68 26.95
CA ARG A 340 19.80 7.60 25.58
C ARG A 340 19.37 6.19 25.20
N ILE A 341 20.17 5.17 25.55
CA ILE A 341 19.78 3.76 25.35
C ILE A 341 18.49 3.46 26.12
N VAL A 342 18.46 3.71 27.44
CA VAL A 342 17.32 3.38 28.31
C VAL A 342 16.05 4.14 27.89
N ALA A 343 16.14 5.42 27.52
CA ALA A 343 15.01 6.22 27.10
C ALA A 343 14.40 5.74 25.76
N SER A 344 15.24 5.37 24.79
CA SER A 344 14.78 4.83 23.52
C SER A 344 14.14 3.45 23.70
N THR A 345 14.79 2.53 24.43
CA THR A 345 14.22 1.20 24.74
C THR A 345 12.88 1.31 25.47
N LEU A 346 12.77 2.19 26.47
CA LEU A 346 11.50 2.43 27.18
C LEU A 346 10.42 3.01 26.25
N SER A 347 10.80 3.88 25.31
CA SER A 347 9.86 4.41 24.31
C SER A 347 9.30 3.31 23.41
N TYR A 348 10.16 2.42 22.90
CA TYR A 348 9.73 1.28 22.08
C TYR A 348 8.85 0.32 22.88
N PHE A 349 9.11 0.12 24.17
CA PHE A 349 8.29 -0.72 25.06
C PHE A 349 6.87 -0.17 25.23
N VAL A 350 6.72 1.14 25.47
CA VAL A 350 5.41 1.79 25.65
C VAL A 350 4.65 1.88 24.32
N ILE A 351 5.30 2.25 23.22
CA ILE A 351 4.65 2.44 21.92
C ILE A 351 4.24 1.10 21.29
N SER A 352 5.03 0.03 21.46
CA SER A 352 4.66 -1.32 21.01
C SER A 352 3.44 -1.88 21.75
N LEU A 353 3.23 -1.50 23.01
CA LEU A 353 2.00 -1.86 23.73
C LEU A 353 0.78 -1.19 23.08
N MET A 354 0.86 0.12 22.82
CA MET A 354 -0.23 0.87 22.17
C MET A 354 -0.53 0.34 20.77
N PHE A 355 0.50 -0.01 20.00
CA PHE A 355 0.38 -0.67 18.70
C PHE A 355 -0.35 -2.03 18.80
N SER A 356 0.06 -2.86 19.76
CA SER A 356 -0.53 -4.19 19.97
C SER A 356 -1.99 -4.10 20.43
N LEU A 357 -2.30 -3.11 21.27
CA LEU A 357 -3.66 -2.84 21.75
C LEU A 357 -4.65 -2.47 20.63
N VAL A 358 -4.21 -1.88 19.50
CA VAL A 358 -5.11 -1.64 18.34
C VAL A 358 -5.69 -2.96 17.83
N THR A 359 -4.88 -4.02 17.78
CA THR A 359 -5.31 -5.34 17.29
C THR A 359 -6.23 -6.02 18.31
N LEU A 360 -5.95 -5.88 19.61
CA LEU A 360 -6.81 -6.38 20.68
C LEU A 360 -8.16 -5.66 20.75
N ALA A 361 -8.18 -4.33 20.59
CA ALA A 361 -9.40 -3.52 20.59
C ALA A 361 -10.37 -3.89 19.45
N MET A 362 -9.85 -4.50 18.38
CA MET A 362 -10.62 -4.96 17.22
C MET A 362 -11.09 -6.42 17.36
N GLN A 363 -11.04 -6.97 18.58
CA GLN A 363 -11.55 -8.30 18.95
C GLN A 363 -10.87 -9.46 18.20
N VAL A 364 -9.59 -9.30 17.86
CA VAL A 364 -8.77 -10.40 17.33
C VAL A 364 -8.48 -11.40 18.45
N ASP A 365 -8.68 -12.68 18.16
CA ASP A 365 -8.29 -13.76 19.06
C ASP A 365 -6.76 -13.97 19.06
N PHE A 366 -6.19 -13.95 20.26
CA PHE A 366 -4.76 -14.22 20.51
C PHE A 366 -4.54 -15.61 21.15
N THR A 367 -5.59 -16.38 21.41
CA THR A 367 -5.51 -17.61 22.20
C THR A 367 -5.09 -18.84 21.40
N VAL A 368 -5.14 -18.76 20.06
CA VAL A 368 -4.93 -19.86 19.11
C VAL A 368 -3.66 -20.68 19.39
N ALA A 369 -2.49 -20.05 19.56
CA ALA A 369 -1.21 -20.77 19.66
C ALA A 369 -0.58 -20.83 21.06
N PHE A 370 -0.93 -19.89 21.94
CA PHE A 370 -0.31 -19.68 23.25
C PHE A 370 -1.34 -19.43 24.38
N GLY A 371 -2.63 -19.68 24.13
CA GLY A 371 -3.70 -19.37 25.06
C GLY A 371 -3.71 -17.89 25.47
N LYS A 372 -4.09 -17.61 26.71
CA LYS A 372 -4.19 -16.23 27.25
C LYS A 372 -2.87 -15.44 27.16
N SER A 373 -1.73 -16.10 26.98
CA SER A 373 -0.41 -15.46 26.86
C SER A 373 -0.09 -14.94 25.45
N GLY A 374 -0.87 -15.29 24.41
CA GLY A 374 -0.54 -14.91 23.02
C GLY A 374 -0.45 -13.41 22.78
N PHE A 375 -1.26 -12.59 23.46
CA PHE A 375 -1.13 -11.13 23.40
C PHE A 375 0.22 -10.64 23.96
N LEU A 376 0.70 -11.24 25.06
CA LEU A 376 2.01 -10.90 25.63
C LEU A 376 3.15 -11.30 24.68
N VAL A 377 3.04 -12.46 24.02
CA VAL A 377 4.02 -12.89 23.00
C VAL A 377 4.04 -11.89 21.83
N TYR A 378 2.87 -11.52 21.27
CA TYR A 378 2.77 -10.55 20.18
C TYR A 378 3.31 -9.17 20.58
N TRP A 379 3.02 -8.70 21.78
CA TRP A 379 3.56 -7.43 22.29
C TRP A 379 5.09 -7.49 22.45
N MET A 380 5.65 -8.55 23.03
CA MET A 380 7.11 -8.67 23.18
C MET A 380 7.83 -8.78 21.82
N VAL A 381 7.25 -9.48 20.84
CA VAL A 381 7.77 -9.53 19.47
C VAL A 381 7.69 -8.15 18.80
N SER A 382 6.56 -7.43 18.97
CA SER A 382 6.40 -6.06 18.49
C SER A 382 7.39 -5.09 19.13
N PHE A 383 7.66 -5.25 20.43
CA PHE A 383 8.66 -4.47 21.19
C PHE A 383 10.07 -4.68 20.65
N LEU A 384 10.53 -5.94 20.54
CA LEU A 384 11.86 -6.27 20.04
C LEU A 384 12.03 -5.82 18.58
N THR A 385 10.98 -5.94 17.76
CA THR A 385 11.00 -5.48 16.37
C THR A 385 11.05 -3.95 16.29
N MET A 386 10.25 -3.23 17.08
CA MET A 386 10.33 -1.77 17.19
C MET A 386 11.70 -1.29 17.66
N TRP A 387 12.34 -1.99 18.60
CA TRP A 387 13.70 -1.68 19.05
C TRP A 387 14.71 -1.89 17.91
N ALA A 388 14.65 -3.01 17.19
CA ALA A 388 15.51 -3.26 16.03
C ALA A 388 15.37 -2.18 14.95
N VAL A 389 14.16 -1.91 14.46
CA VAL A 389 13.98 -0.94 13.35
C VAL A 389 14.09 0.52 13.80
N GLY A 390 13.71 0.82 15.04
CA GLY A 390 13.82 2.15 15.65
C GLY A 390 15.27 2.55 15.91
N ALA A 391 16.08 1.66 16.48
CA ALA A 391 17.51 1.94 16.69
C ALA A 391 18.25 2.15 15.35
N ALA A 392 17.88 1.41 14.30
CA ALA A 392 18.39 1.64 12.95
C ALA A 392 18.01 3.04 12.42
N ASN A 393 16.75 3.47 12.63
CA ASN A 393 16.29 4.81 12.30
C ASN A 393 17.05 5.90 13.07
N GLU A 394 17.27 5.76 14.38
CA GLU A 394 18.03 6.73 15.18
C GLU A 394 19.51 6.83 14.74
N ILE A 395 20.14 5.69 14.45
CA ILE A 395 21.52 5.63 13.92
C ILE A 395 21.62 6.34 12.58
N ALA A 396 20.78 5.95 11.63
CA ALA A 396 20.77 6.52 10.29
C ALA A 396 20.43 8.01 10.33
N ALA A 397 19.51 8.44 11.20
CA ALA A 397 19.17 9.84 11.35
C ALA A 397 20.38 10.68 11.79
N MET A 398 21.09 10.25 12.83
CA MET A 398 22.30 10.96 13.25
C MET A 398 23.38 10.98 12.16
N LEU A 399 23.62 9.86 11.47
CA LEU A 399 24.63 9.80 10.40
C LEU A 399 24.26 10.69 9.19
N LEU A 400 23.01 10.64 8.71
CA LEU A 400 22.60 11.37 7.51
C LEU A 400 22.48 12.88 7.75
N ILE A 401 22.08 13.30 8.95
CA ILE A 401 22.06 14.72 9.34
C ILE A 401 23.49 15.31 9.37
N THR A 402 24.54 14.53 9.66
CA THR A 402 25.91 15.05 9.54
C THR A 402 26.36 15.22 8.08
N VAL A 403 25.77 14.50 7.13
CA VAL A 403 26.11 14.59 5.69
C VAL A 403 25.22 15.59 4.97
N TYR A 404 23.95 15.24 4.73
CA TYR A 404 22.96 16.06 4.03
C TYR A 404 21.56 15.74 4.58
N PRO A 405 20.98 16.59 5.47
CA PRO A 405 19.77 16.28 6.21
C PRO A 405 18.55 15.82 5.39
N PRO A 406 18.28 16.31 4.16
CA PRO A 406 17.16 15.81 3.35
C PRO A 406 17.21 14.32 3.00
N LEU A 407 18.40 13.69 2.97
CA LEU A 407 18.53 12.24 2.74
C LEU A 407 17.77 11.38 3.75
N LEU A 408 17.44 11.93 4.92
CA LEU A 408 16.62 11.29 5.94
C LEU A 408 15.27 10.79 5.39
N GLY A 409 14.67 11.51 4.43
CA GLY A 409 13.43 11.10 3.78
C GLY A 409 13.60 9.85 2.90
N PHE A 410 14.68 9.78 2.12
CA PHE A 410 15.00 8.57 1.36
C PHE A 410 15.42 7.41 2.25
N TRP A 411 16.05 7.65 3.40
CA TRP A 411 16.29 6.59 4.38
C TRP A 411 14.98 5.96 4.87
N LEU A 412 13.97 6.76 5.25
CA LEU A 412 12.69 6.18 5.67
C LEU A 412 12.07 5.32 4.56
N ILE A 413 12.03 5.83 3.34
CA ILE A 413 11.44 5.13 2.19
C ILE A 413 12.21 3.83 1.90
N PHE A 414 13.55 3.89 1.86
CA PHE A 414 14.43 2.73 1.67
C PHE A 414 14.27 1.70 2.80
N TRP A 415 14.32 2.12 4.05
CA TRP A 415 14.27 1.24 5.21
C TRP A 415 12.91 0.56 5.36
N VAL A 416 11.81 1.23 4.99
CA VAL A 416 10.50 0.60 4.84
C VAL A 416 10.51 -0.41 3.69
N ILE A 417 10.92 -0.01 2.47
CA ILE A 417 10.85 -0.87 1.27
C ILE A 417 11.69 -2.14 1.42
N ILE A 418 12.94 -2.01 1.87
CA ILE A 418 13.85 -3.15 2.01
C ILE A 418 13.27 -4.19 2.99
N ASN A 419 12.65 -3.75 4.08
CA ASN A 419 12.05 -4.61 5.11
C ASN A 419 10.68 -5.19 4.73
N ILE A 420 9.83 -4.44 4.04
CA ILE A 420 8.44 -4.83 3.74
C ILE A 420 8.32 -5.72 2.48
N THR A 421 9.28 -5.60 1.55
CA THR A 421 9.32 -6.43 0.33
C THR A 421 9.36 -7.94 0.68
N PRO A 422 10.20 -8.40 1.62
CA PRO A 422 10.18 -9.75 2.21
C PRO A 422 8.91 -10.24 2.94
N THR A 423 7.94 -9.37 3.27
CA THR A 423 6.72 -9.79 4.01
C THR A 423 5.49 -9.87 3.12
N PHE A 424 5.44 -9.07 2.04
CA PHE A 424 4.35 -9.11 1.06
C PHE A 424 4.53 -10.22 0.02
N THR A 425 5.73 -10.79 -0.10
CA THR A 425 6.09 -11.72 -1.18
C THR A 425 6.64 -13.04 -0.63
N PRO A 426 6.09 -14.20 -1.01
CA PRO A 426 6.64 -15.49 -0.61
C PRO A 426 8.03 -15.67 -1.21
N MET A 427 9.00 -16.08 -0.38
CA MET A 427 10.39 -16.27 -0.81
C MET A 427 10.57 -17.35 -1.90
N ALA A 428 9.57 -18.21 -2.13
CA ALA A 428 9.53 -19.16 -3.24
C ALA A 428 9.17 -18.48 -4.59
N LEU A 429 8.34 -17.44 -4.55
CA LEU A 429 7.83 -16.69 -5.71
C LEU A 429 8.67 -15.45 -6.05
N SER A 430 9.64 -15.11 -5.21
CA SER A 430 10.58 -13.99 -5.41
C SER A 430 11.91 -14.47 -6.01
N ALA A 431 12.58 -13.60 -6.77
CA ALA A 431 13.93 -13.89 -7.28
C ALA A 431 14.93 -14.08 -6.12
N GLN A 432 15.98 -14.89 -6.32
CA GLN A 432 16.92 -15.28 -5.25
C GLN A 432 17.57 -14.08 -4.52
N PHE A 433 17.72 -12.94 -5.19
CA PHE A 433 18.17 -11.67 -4.59
C PHE A 433 17.41 -11.31 -3.31
N PHE A 434 16.07 -11.48 -3.30
CA PHE A 434 15.21 -11.07 -2.18
C PHE A 434 15.35 -11.93 -0.92
N ARG A 435 16.12 -13.03 -0.98
CA ARG A 435 16.45 -13.87 0.19
C ARG A 435 17.26 -13.12 1.26
N TYR A 436 17.78 -11.92 0.98
CA TYR A 436 18.29 -11.03 2.02
C TYR A 436 17.23 -10.80 3.13
N GLY A 437 15.94 -10.90 2.81
CA GLY A 437 14.83 -10.69 3.72
C GLY A 437 14.82 -11.60 4.94
N TYR A 438 15.36 -12.82 4.84
CA TYR A 438 15.54 -13.70 6.00
C TYR A 438 16.39 -13.04 7.10
N GLY A 439 17.31 -12.14 6.74
CA GLY A 439 18.13 -11.38 7.68
C GLY A 439 17.46 -10.12 8.24
N LEU A 440 16.24 -9.74 7.83
CA LEU A 440 15.63 -8.46 8.23
C LEU A 440 14.61 -8.59 9.38
N PRO A 441 14.50 -7.60 10.29
CA PRO A 441 13.61 -7.67 11.44
C PRO A 441 12.14 -7.93 11.11
N LEU A 442 11.58 -7.27 10.09
CA LEU A 442 10.14 -7.37 9.78
C LEU A 442 9.72 -8.74 9.25
N HIS A 443 10.53 -9.37 8.39
CA HIS A 443 10.26 -10.72 7.91
C HIS A 443 10.18 -11.70 9.07
N ASN A 444 11.14 -11.62 10.00
CA ASN A 444 11.17 -12.47 11.17
C ASN A 444 10.00 -12.18 12.14
N SER A 445 9.61 -10.91 12.32
CA SER A 445 8.43 -10.52 13.11
C SER A 445 7.13 -11.00 12.49
N PHE A 446 7.02 -10.97 11.16
CA PHE A 446 5.87 -11.44 10.39
C PHE A 446 5.68 -12.96 10.56
N GLU A 447 6.75 -13.74 10.34
CA GLU A 447 6.69 -15.19 10.54
C GLU A 447 6.33 -15.59 11.98
N ILE A 448 6.82 -14.86 13.00
CA ILE A 448 6.40 -15.11 14.40
C ILE A 448 4.94 -14.70 14.62
N SER A 449 4.46 -13.63 13.99
CA SER A 449 3.06 -13.19 14.11
C SER A 449 2.08 -14.22 13.54
N LYS A 450 2.44 -14.89 12.44
CA LYS A 450 1.66 -16.03 11.91
C LYS A 450 1.50 -17.14 12.95
N VAL A 451 2.57 -17.50 13.65
CA VAL A 451 2.52 -18.48 14.74
C VAL A 451 1.56 -18.01 15.83
N VAL A 452 1.59 -16.75 16.25
CA VAL A 452 0.68 -16.25 17.31
C VAL A 452 -0.79 -16.30 16.89
N PHE A 453 -1.11 -15.86 15.68
CA PHE A 453 -2.50 -15.71 15.22
C PHE A 453 -3.12 -16.99 14.66
N PHE A 454 -2.31 -17.92 14.14
CA PHE A 454 -2.79 -19.10 13.40
C PHE A 454 -2.18 -20.42 13.85
N ASP A 455 -1.36 -20.46 14.91
CA ASP A 455 -0.69 -21.70 15.34
C ASP A 455 0.00 -22.45 14.19
N THR A 456 0.68 -21.72 13.30
CA THR A 456 1.56 -22.30 12.28
C THR A 456 2.85 -22.82 12.90
N TYR A 457 3.67 -23.53 12.11
CA TYR A 457 4.89 -24.18 12.56
C TYR A 457 5.79 -23.38 13.52
N LYS A 458 5.89 -23.87 14.76
CA LYS A 458 6.70 -23.25 15.83
C LYS A 458 8.22 -23.43 15.65
N GLY A 459 8.68 -24.38 14.83
CA GLY A 459 10.10 -24.73 14.73
C GLY A 459 11.01 -23.62 14.18
N GLN A 460 10.48 -22.67 13.40
CA GLN A 460 11.26 -21.52 12.90
C GLN A 460 11.32 -20.34 13.89
N MET A 461 10.47 -20.33 14.94
CA MET A 461 10.30 -19.19 15.85
C MET A 461 11.60 -18.81 16.58
N GLY A 462 12.40 -19.81 17.00
CA GLY A 462 13.68 -19.58 17.69
C GLY A 462 14.72 -18.88 16.82
N ARG A 463 14.85 -19.29 15.54
CA ARG A 463 15.73 -18.62 14.56
C ARG A 463 15.28 -17.18 14.33
N ASN A 464 13.98 -17.00 14.10
CA ASN A 464 13.41 -15.71 13.74
C ASN A 464 13.57 -14.70 14.90
N LEU A 465 13.32 -15.13 16.15
CA LEU A 465 13.54 -14.32 17.34
C LEU A 465 15.04 -14.01 17.54
N GLY A 466 15.92 -14.97 17.31
CA GLY A 466 17.38 -14.79 17.37
C GLY A 466 17.89 -13.71 16.42
N ILE A 467 17.34 -13.62 15.21
CA ILE A 467 17.71 -12.58 14.22
C ILE A 467 17.25 -11.18 14.69
N ILE A 468 16.04 -11.05 15.23
CA ILE A 468 15.55 -9.77 15.79
C ILE A 468 16.44 -9.33 16.97
N ILE A 469 16.78 -10.26 17.87
CA ILE A 469 17.67 -9.99 19.01
C ILE A 469 19.08 -9.60 18.54
N ALA A 470 19.62 -10.24 17.49
CA ALA A 470 20.93 -9.88 16.93
C ALA A 470 20.95 -8.42 16.44
N TRP A 471 19.91 -7.96 15.73
CA TRP A 471 19.76 -6.55 15.36
C TRP A 471 19.70 -5.63 16.58
N VAL A 472 18.89 -5.96 17.58
CA VAL A 472 18.79 -5.18 18.83
C VAL A 472 20.17 -5.02 19.50
N VAL A 473 20.92 -6.10 19.65
CA VAL A 473 22.25 -6.09 20.29
C VAL A 473 23.25 -5.29 19.46
N ILE A 474 23.35 -5.54 18.16
CA ILE A 474 24.31 -4.86 17.27
C ILE A 474 24.05 -3.35 17.22
N LEU A 475 22.79 -2.93 17.02
CA LEU A 475 22.45 -1.52 16.93
C LEU A 475 22.62 -0.81 18.28
N THR A 476 22.26 -1.45 19.38
CA THR A 476 22.49 -0.91 20.74
C THR A 476 23.98 -0.76 21.05
N ALA A 477 24.83 -1.68 20.58
CA ALA A 477 26.28 -1.59 20.71
C ALA A 477 26.90 -0.48 19.84
N ILE A 478 26.36 -0.25 18.64
CA ILE A 478 26.81 0.83 17.73
C ILE A 478 26.37 2.22 18.23
N MET A 479 25.21 2.31 18.88
CA MET A 479 24.56 3.58 19.25
C MET A 479 25.48 4.57 20.00
N PRO A 480 26.25 4.19 21.05
CA PRO A 480 27.14 5.12 21.74
C PRO A 480 28.20 5.77 20.83
N PHE A 481 28.80 5.00 19.92
CA PHE A 481 29.82 5.50 19.00
C PHE A 481 29.25 6.54 18.04
N VAL A 482 28.04 6.29 17.52
CA VAL A 482 27.32 7.21 16.63
C VAL A 482 26.93 8.50 17.36
N ILE A 483 26.45 8.43 18.61
CA ILE A 483 26.14 9.62 19.42
C ILE A 483 27.41 10.48 19.65
N ILE A 484 28.54 9.85 19.96
CA ILE A 484 29.82 10.56 20.15
C ILE A 484 30.29 11.23 18.84
N TYR A 485 30.19 10.52 17.71
CA TYR A 485 30.53 11.06 16.39
C TYR A 485 29.61 12.23 15.99
N PHE A 486 28.31 12.08 16.19
CA PHE A 486 27.30 13.10 15.90
C PHE A 486 27.56 14.37 16.71
N GLY A 487 27.72 14.24 18.04
CA GLY A 487 28.00 15.37 18.93
C GLY A 487 29.29 16.12 18.55
N LYS A 488 30.39 15.40 18.27
CA LYS A 488 31.65 16.00 17.80
C LYS A 488 31.48 16.73 16.46
N THR A 489 30.74 16.16 15.53
CA THR A 489 30.58 16.70 14.17
C THR A 489 29.65 17.93 14.17
N MET A 490 28.56 17.88 14.93
CA MET A 490 27.65 19.01 15.08
C MET A 490 28.31 20.18 15.84
N ALA A 491 29.12 19.91 16.86
CA ALA A 491 29.93 20.96 17.52
C ALA A 491 30.89 21.65 16.53
N LYS A 492 31.60 20.89 15.70
CA LYS A 492 32.46 21.45 14.63
C LYS A 492 31.66 22.26 13.60
N LYS A 493 30.46 21.81 13.20
CA LYS A 493 29.58 22.57 12.29
C LYS A 493 29.12 23.88 12.93
N ALA A 494 28.73 23.86 14.21
CA ALA A 494 28.31 25.05 14.95
C ALA A 494 29.46 26.07 15.08
N GLN A 495 30.67 25.63 15.40
CA GLN A 495 31.87 26.49 15.45
C GLN A 495 32.17 27.13 14.09
N LYS A 496 32.10 26.36 12.99
CA LYS A 496 32.28 26.91 11.63
C LYS A 496 31.20 27.91 11.24
N ALA A 497 29.94 27.65 11.61
CA ALA A 497 28.83 28.57 11.35
C ALA A 497 28.98 29.89 12.13
N ALA A 498 29.41 29.81 13.40
CA ALA A 498 29.73 30.98 14.21
C ALA A 498 30.89 31.80 13.63
N ALA A 499 31.97 31.14 13.20
CA ALA A 499 33.12 31.83 12.57
C ALA A 499 32.74 32.51 11.25
N ALA A 500 31.93 31.86 10.41
CA ALA A 500 31.43 32.47 9.17
C ALA A 500 30.50 33.67 9.44
N ALA A 501 29.65 33.58 10.47
CA ALA A 501 28.77 34.68 10.90
C ALA A 501 29.52 35.85 11.58
N ALA A 502 30.74 35.63 12.07
CA ALA A 502 31.64 36.70 12.51
C ALA A 502 32.27 37.40 11.29
N GLN A 503 32.80 36.64 10.33
CA GLN A 503 33.41 37.19 9.11
C GLN A 503 32.43 38.04 8.26
N ASP A 504 31.16 37.65 8.16
CA ASP A 504 30.13 38.44 7.45
C ASP A 504 29.90 39.82 8.10
N LYS A 505 30.18 39.98 9.41
CA LYS A 505 30.04 41.28 10.10
C LYS A 505 31.21 42.20 9.82
N ASP A 506 32.44 41.69 9.85
CA ASP A 506 33.65 42.49 9.56
C ASP A 506 33.66 43.02 8.12
N VAL A 507 33.12 42.28 7.16
CA VAL A 507 32.94 42.78 5.78
C VAL A 507 31.89 43.89 5.71
N THR A 508 30.91 43.90 6.62
CA THR A 508 29.85 44.92 6.63
C THR A 508 30.33 46.24 7.26
N SER A 509 31.20 46.21 8.27
CA SER A 509 31.80 47.43 8.86
C SER A 509 32.76 48.13 7.90
N VAL A 510 33.66 47.38 7.25
CA VAL A 510 34.64 47.95 6.28
C VAL A 510 33.97 48.67 5.11
N SER A 511 32.74 48.31 4.75
CA SER A 511 31.99 48.95 3.65
C SER A 511 31.41 50.35 3.94
N LEU A 512 31.64 50.89 5.14
CA LEU A 512 31.16 52.22 5.55
C LEU A 512 32.28 53.28 5.70
N ASP A 513 33.55 52.89 5.68
CA ASP A 513 34.67 53.81 5.97
C ASP A 513 35.19 54.57 4.73
N ASP A 514 34.85 54.15 3.51
CA ASP A 514 35.30 54.78 2.23
C ASP A 514 34.54 56.09 1.87
N ALA A 515 33.78 56.68 2.79
CA ALA A 515 32.92 57.83 2.51
C ALA A 515 32.82 58.89 3.63
N SER A 516 33.94 59.39 4.15
CA SER A 516 34.13 60.83 4.44
C SER A 516 35.47 61.13 5.14
N SER A 517 36.30 61.97 4.51
CA SER A 517 37.51 62.54 5.12
C SER A 517 37.33 64.03 5.43
N SER A 518 37.06 64.39 6.70
CA SER A 518 37.53 65.67 7.29
C SER A 518 37.13 65.86 8.77
N ASN A 519 38.12 66.29 9.56
CA ASN A 519 38.04 67.15 10.76
C ASN A 519 37.66 66.59 12.16
N SER A 520 38.70 66.58 13.00
CA SER A 520 38.77 67.10 14.39
C SER A 520 37.96 66.43 15.52
N SER A 521 38.63 65.52 16.22
CA SER A 521 38.90 65.55 17.68
C SER A 521 37.81 66.08 18.64
N THR A 522 37.21 65.18 19.43
CA THR A 522 37.38 65.00 20.89
C THR A 522 36.39 63.93 21.39
N ILE A 523 36.65 63.31 22.56
CA ILE A 523 35.91 62.18 23.16
C ILE A 523 36.29 60.82 22.56
N GLN A 524 37.28 60.19 23.20
CA GLN A 524 37.42 58.72 23.21
C GLN A 524 36.54 58.14 24.33
N GLU A 525 36.32 56.81 24.31
CA GLU A 525 35.58 56.00 25.29
C GLU A 525 34.04 56.16 25.34
N LYS A 526 33.33 55.51 24.40
CA LYS A 526 32.25 54.51 24.66
C LYS A 526 31.50 54.12 23.38
N GLN A 527 32.13 53.30 22.52
CA GLN A 527 31.43 52.70 21.36
C GLN A 527 31.91 51.29 21.00
N ASN A 528 32.44 50.54 21.97
CA ASN A 528 32.62 49.09 21.87
C ASN A 528 31.50 48.43 22.67
N ASP A 529 30.50 47.84 21.99
CA ASP A 529 29.74 46.64 22.41
C ASP A 529 28.46 46.43 21.57
N ILE A 530 28.62 46.26 20.25
CA ILE A 530 27.59 45.61 19.41
C ILE A 530 28.25 44.59 18.47
N THR A 531 28.92 43.57 19.04
CA THR A 531 28.55 42.16 18.85
C THR A 531 29.58 41.17 19.39
N GLU A 532 29.79 41.18 20.71
CA GLU A 532 30.08 39.90 21.37
C GLU A 532 28.86 38.98 21.19
N LEU A 533 28.97 38.00 20.30
CA LEU A 533 28.39 36.69 20.59
C LEU A 533 29.28 36.13 21.70
N PRO A 534 28.74 35.76 22.88
CA PRO A 534 29.54 35.08 23.86
C PRO A 534 30.16 33.87 23.17
N VAL A 535 31.48 33.75 23.31
CA VAL A 535 32.07 32.42 23.36
C VAL A 535 31.37 31.76 24.54
N VAL A 536 30.32 30.99 24.25
CA VAL A 536 29.84 29.96 25.16
C VAL A 536 31.04 29.04 25.31
N GLN A 537 31.86 29.30 26.33
CA GLN A 537 32.76 28.30 26.87
C GLN A 537 31.89 27.05 27.01
N PRO A 538 32.29 25.89 26.45
CA PRO A 538 31.48 24.69 26.57
C PRO A 538 31.16 24.53 28.05
N PRO A 539 29.87 24.47 28.45
CA PRO A 539 29.47 24.61 29.84
C PRO A 539 30.31 23.65 30.68
N SER A 540 30.81 24.15 31.81
CA SER A 540 31.71 23.42 32.71
C SER A 540 31.22 21.97 32.83
N PRO A 541 32.09 20.99 32.51
CA PRO A 541 31.65 19.66 32.10
C PRO A 541 30.69 19.09 33.15
N PRO A 542 29.43 18.75 32.77
CA PRO A 542 28.33 18.65 33.72
C PRO A 542 28.67 17.69 34.86
N ASP A 543 28.81 18.23 36.07
CA ASP A 543 29.58 17.53 37.12
C ASP A 543 28.77 16.52 37.94
N TYR A 544 27.46 16.47 37.71
CA TYR A 544 26.55 15.61 38.46
C TYR A 544 26.23 14.31 37.71
N SER A 545 26.20 13.20 38.48
CA SER A 545 25.57 11.95 38.02
C SER A 545 24.06 12.16 37.87
N PHE A 546 23.43 11.50 36.90
CA PHE A 546 21.98 11.60 36.66
C PHE A 546 21.13 11.35 37.92
N PHE A 547 21.57 10.49 38.84
CA PHE A 547 20.86 10.16 40.07
C PHE A 547 21.20 11.07 41.26
N HIS A 548 22.11 12.03 41.11
CA HIS A 548 22.51 12.96 42.17
C HIS A 548 21.32 13.75 42.71
N GLU A 549 21.28 14.00 44.02
CA GLU A 549 20.12 14.60 44.69
C GLU A 549 19.76 15.99 44.15
N LYS A 550 20.76 16.83 43.88
CA LYS A 550 20.58 18.15 43.23
C LYS A 550 19.86 18.11 41.86
N LEU A 551 19.78 16.95 41.19
CA LEU A 551 19.04 16.77 39.93
C LEU A 551 17.61 16.21 40.14
N ALA A 552 17.14 16.04 41.39
CA ALA A 552 15.80 15.54 41.69
C ALA A 552 14.64 16.36 41.07
N PRO A 553 14.61 17.71 41.12
CA PRO A 553 13.54 18.48 40.50
C PRO A 553 13.57 18.35 38.96
N GLN A 554 14.76 18.36 38.34
CA GLN A 554 14.93 18.15 36.89
C GLN A 554 14.45 16.75 36.49
N ARG A 555 14.76 15.71 37.28
CA ARG A 555 14.22 14.35 37.05
C ARG A 555 12.69 14.31 37.15
N LYS A 556 12.07 15.08 38.06
CA LYS A 556 10.60 15.16 38.19
C LYS A 556 9.97 15.82 36.96
N THR A 557 10.50 16.96 36.51
CA THR A 557 10.06 17.63 35.28
C THR A 557 10.25 16.73 34.06
N MET A 558 11.41 16.08 33.94
CA MET A 558 11.70 15.16 32.84
C MET A 558 10.71 13.99 32.80
N LYS A 559 10.39 13.35 33.94
CA LYS A 559 9.35 12.31 34.01
C LYS A 559 7.99 12.80 33.51
N PHE A 560 7.60 14.03 33.85
CA PHE A 560 6.34 14.62 33.42
C PHE A 560 6.32 14.87 31.89
N GLU A 561 7.40 15.39 31.31
CA GLU A 561 7.51 15.57 29.86
C GLU A 561 7.52 14.23 29.10
N PHE A 562 8.24 13.21 29.58
CA PHE A 562 8.17 11.86 29.03
C PHE A 562 6.73 11.31 29.06
N MET A 563 6.02 11.48 30.18
CA MET A 563 4.64 11.02 30.32
C MET A 563 3.68 11.74 29.36
N LYS A 564 3.83 13.06 29.17
CA LYS A 564 3.06 13.82 28.17
C LYS A 564 3.31 13.29 26.75
N VAL A 565 4.57 13.06 26.39
CA VAL A 565 4.92 12.53 25.06
C VAL A 565 4.37 11.12 24.88
N TYR A 566 4.54 10.22 25.85
CA TYR A 566 3.96 8.87 25.77
C TYR A 566 2.43 8.90 25.66
N LEU A 567 1.74 9.77 26.40
CA LEU A 567 0.29 9.91 26.31
C LEU A 567 -0.15 10.47 24.94
N SER A 568 0.53 11.50 24.43
CA SER A 568 0.21 12.05 23.10
C SER A 568 0.49 11.06 21.98
N MET A 569 1.55 10.27 22.11
CA MET A 569 1.88 9.19 21.17
C MET A 569 0.90 8.01 21.26
N ALA A 570 0.48 7.63 22.47
CA ALA A 570 -0.53 6.60 22.68
C ALA A 570 -1.87 6.97 22.03
N ILE A 571 -2.35 8.19 22.29
CA ILE A 571 -3.58 8.73 21.67
C ILE A 571 -3.43 8.78 20.15
N GLY A 572 -2.30 9.28 19.64
CA GLY A 572 -2.03 9.34 18.19
C GLY A 572 -2.03 7.97 17.51
N VAL A 573 -1.31 6.99 18.06
CA VAL A 573 -1.27 5.62 17.52
C VAL A 573 -2.65 4.97 17.57
N LEU A 574 -3.34 5.00 18.71
CA LEU A 574 -4.65 4.38 18.87
C LEU A 574 -5.69 5.03 17.93
N ALA A 575 -5.75 6.37 17.87
CA ALA A 575 -6.73 7.07 17.04
C ALA A 575 -6.46 6.87 15.54
N ILE A 576 -5.20 7.03 15.10
CA ILE A 576 -4.87 6.96 13.68
C ILE A 576 -4.93 5.51 13.17
N PHE A 577 -4.36 4.54 13.89
CA PHE A 577 -4.24 3.17 13.36
C PHE A 577 -5.60 2.44 13.39
N SER A 578 -6.50 2.83 14.30
CA SER A 578 -7.89 2.35 14.31
C SER A 578 -8.67 2.66 13.02
N ILE A 579 -8.26 3.67 12.23
CA ILE A 579 -8.85 3.93 10.91
C ILE A 579 -8.60 2.73 9.98
N TYR A 580 -7.36 2.26 9.87
CA TYR A 580 -7.04 1.14 8.97
C TYR A 580 -7.64 -0.18 9.46
N TRP A 581 -7.50 -0.51 10.75
CA TRP A 581 -8.08 -1.74 11.30
C TRP A 581 -9.62 -1.71 11.27
N GLY A 582 -10.24 -0.57 11.59
CA GLY A 582 -11.69 -0.40 11.59
C GLY A 582 -12.31 -0.59 10.20
N SER A 583 -11.58 -0.31 9.12
CA SER A 583 -12.02 -0.58 7.74
C SER A 583 -12.17 -2.08 7.42
N MET A 584 -11.49 -2.94 8.19
CA MET A 584 -11.51 -4.42 8.09
C MET A 584 -12.51 -5.05 9.08
N TYR A 585 -12.97 -4.31 10.09
CA TYR A 585 -13.78 -4.83 11.20
C TYR A 585 -15.18 -5.27 10.75
N GLY A 586 -15.55 -6.52 11.08
CA GLY A 586 -16.88 -7.09 10.83
C GLY A 586 -17.23 -7.37 9.37
N ARG A 587 -16.25 -7.52 8.47
CA ARG A 587 -16.50 -7.74 7.04
C ARG A 587 -17.29 -9.00 6.70
N THR A 588 -17.06 -10.10 7.41
CA THR A 588 -17.70 -11.40 7.10
C THR A 588 -19.22 -11.28 7.09
N GLY A 589 -19.81 -10.55 8.04
CA GLY A 589 -21.25 -10.26 8.09
C GLY A 589 -21.73 -9.18 7.10
N ARG A 590 -20.84 -8.58 6.29
CA ARG A 590 -21.16 -7.60 5.25
C ARG A 590 -20.93 -8.13 3.83
N ILE A 591 -20.53 -9.39 3.65
CA ILE A 591 -20.44 -10.02 2.31
C ILE A 591 -21.83 -9.97 1.63
N GLN A 592 -22.90 -10.10 2.39
CA GLN A 592 -24.28 -9.85 1.97
C GLN A 592 -24.57 -8.43 1.43
N ASN A 593 -23.65 -7.46 1.51
CA ASN A 593 -23.81 -6.15 0.88
C ASN A 593 -23.36 -6.14 -0.61
N LEU A 594 -22.64 -7.17 -1.05
CA LEU A 594 -22.20 -7.30 -2.44
C LEU A 594 -23.40 -7.66 -3.31
N ARG A 595 -23.80 -6.73 -4.20
CA ARG A 595 -24.83 -6.99 -5.21
C ARG A 595 -24.29 -7.96 -6.25
N MET A 596 -24.93 -9.12 -6.37
CA MET A 596 -24.61 -10.18 -7.31
C MET A 596 -25.79 -10.32 -8.27
N LEU A 597 -25.53 -10.42 -9.57
CA LEU A 597 -26.56 -10.58 -10.59
C LEU A 597 -26.93 -12.06 -10.73
N VAL A 598 -28.21 -12.39 -10.87
CA VAL A 598 -28.63 -13.74 -11.25
C VAL A 598 -29.65 -13.64 -12.37
N VAL A 599 -29.36 -14.25 -13.51
CA VAL A 599 -30.27 -14.31 -14.68
C VAL A 599 -30.60 -15.77 -14.93
N ILE A 600 -31.89 -16.08 -14.99
CA ILE A 600 -32.40 -17.44 -15.17
C ILE A 600 -33.30 -17.44 -16.39
N GLU A 601 -32.80 -18.01 -17.50
CA GLU A 601 -33.57 -18.25 -18.71
C GLU A 601 -34.14 -19.69 -18.80
N ASP A 602 -33.62 -20.62 -18.01
CA ASP A 602 -34.28 -21.90 -17.73
C ASP A 602 -35.44 -21.63 -16.74
N ASP A 603 -36.54 -21.05 -17.22
CA ASP A 603 -37.70 -20.66 -16.39
C ASP A 603 -39.05 -21.15 -16.92
N THR A 604 -39.07 -21.90 -18.04
CA THR A 604 -40.28 -22.49 -18.63
C THR A 604 -40.15 -24.01 -18.80
N SER A 605 -41.29 -24.72 -18.71
CA SER A 605 -41.33 -26.17 -18.93
C SER A 605 -41.42 -26.49 -20.43
N ILE A 606 -40.57 -27.39 -20.92
CA ILE A 606 -40.49 -27.78 -22.34
C ILE A 606 -40.88 -29.26 -22.47
N ASN A 607 -41.87 -29.56 -23.30
CA ASN A 607 -42.37 -30.92 -23.55
C ASN A 607 -42.72 -31.71 -22.27
N GLY A 608 -43.17 -31.03 -21.22
CA GLY A 608 -43.50 -31.63 -19.92
C GLY A 608 -42.33 -31.69 -18.92
N ILE A 609 -41.09 -31.44 -19.35
CA ILE A 609 -39.92 -31.36 -18.48
C ILE A 609 -39.90 -29.98 -17.79
N PRO A 610 -39.90 -29.91 -16.44
CA PRO A 610 -39.81 -28.63 -15.73
C PRO A 610 -38.39 -28.04 -15.78
N PRO A 611 -38.23 -26.71 -15.59
CA PRO A 611 -36.93 -26.04 -15.57
C PRO A 611 -36.18 -26.29 -14.24
N LEU A 612 -35.62 -27.50 -14.09
CA LEU A 612 -34.99 -27.95 -12.86
C LEU A 612 -33.76 -27.13 -12.50
N PHE A 613 -32.93 -26.73 -13.47
CA PHE A 613 -31.71 -25.97 -13.20
C PHE A 613 -32.05 -24.58 -12.66
N GLY A 614 -32.99 -23.87 -13.29
CA GLY A 614 -33.46 -22.58 -12.81
C GLY A 614 -34.15 -22.65 -11.44
N ASN A 615 -35.00 -23.65 -11.22
CA ASN A 615 -35.69 -23.86 -9.94
C ASN A 615 -34.70 -24.18 -8.81
N SER A 616 -33.73 -25.08 -9.06
CA SER A 616 -32.71 -25.46 -8.09
C SER A 616 -31.79 -24.29 -7.74
N ILE A 617 -31.39 -23.45 -8.70
CA ILE A 617 -30.61 -22.24 -8.39
C ILE A 617 -31.42 -21.27 -7.53
N ARG A 618 -32.73 -21.07 -7.79
CA ARG A 618 -33.59 -20.26 -6.89
C ARG A 618 -33.59 -20.84 -5.47
N GLN A 619 -33.77 -22.15 -5.31
CA GLN A 619 -33.76 -22.83 -4.02
C GLN A 619 -32.42 -22.71 -3.27
N ILE A 620 -31.29 -22.87 -3.98
CA ILE A 620 -29.94 -22.72 -3.39
C ILE A 620 -29.74 -21.30 -2.89
N LEU A 621 -30.08 -20.29 -3.70
CA LEU A 621 -29.93 -18.89 -3.36
C LEU A 621 -30.84 -18.46 -2.19
N ASP A 622 -31.92 -19.21 -1.94
CA ASP A 622 -32.76 -19.03 -0.77
C ASP A 622 -32.17 -19.62 0.54
N THR A 623 -31.13 -20.46 0.47
CA THR A 623 -30.50 -21.04 1.67
C THR A 623 -29.79 -19.99 2.54
N PRO A 624 -29.69 -20.21 3.87
CA PRO A 624 -28.96 -19.30 4.76
C PRO A 624 -27.48 -19.14 4.37
N LEU A 625 -26.84 -20.20 3.87
CA LEU A 625 -25.44 -20.13 3.44
C LEU A 625 -25.29 -19.24 2.21
N ALA A 626 -26.08 -19.44 1.15
CA ALA A 626 -26.00 -18.59 -0.04
C ALA A 626 -26.32 -17.12 0.28
N LYS A 627 -27.34 -16.84 1.10
CA LYS A 627 -27.69 -15.47 1.56
C LYS A 627 -26.56 -14.79 2.34
N SER A 628 -25.75 -15.55 3.10
CA SER A 628 -24.56 -15.00 3.77
C SER A 628 -23.42 -14.61 2.82
N ARG A 629 -23.45 -15.11 1.57
CA ARG A 629 -22.39 -14.96 0.56
C ARG A 629 -22.65 -13.87 -0.48
N GLY A 630 -23.81 -13.23 -0.47
CA GLY A 630 -24.09 -12.09 -1.36
C GLY A 630 -25.54 -11.65 -1.33
N ASN A 631 -25.80 -10.44 -1.84
CA ASN A 631 -27.15 -9.99 -2.19
C ASN A 631 -27.43 -10.38 -3.64
N TRP A 632 -28.01 -11.56 -3.81
CA TRP A 632 -28.38 -12.14 -5.09
C TRP A 632 -29.65 -11.47 -5.64
N GLN A 633 -29.53 -10.82 -6.79
CA GLN A 633 -30.59 -10.07 -7.44
C GLN A 633 -31.05 -10.89 -8.65
N ILE A 634 -32.14 -11.63 -8.47
CA ILE A 634 -32.63 -12.63 -9.42
C ILE A 634 -33.62 -11.99 -10.40
N PHE A 635 -33.35 -12.14 -11.69
CA PHE A 635 -34.24 -11.77 -12.80
C PHE A 635 -34.74 -13.03 -13.52
N ASN A 636 -35.97 -12.99 -14.02
CA ASN A 636 -36.48 -13.98 -14.99
C ASN A 636 -36.09 -13.58 -16.43
N SER A 637 -36.32 -14.48 -17.38
CA SER A 637 -35.99 -14.30 -18.79
C SER A 637 -36.59 -13.00 -19.34
N THR A 638 -37.91 -12.83 -19.20
CA THR A 638 -38.67 -11.72 -19.81
C THR A 638 -38.36 -10.34 -19.20
N GLU A 639 -37.98 -10.25 -17.93
CA GLU A 639 -37.55 -8.99 -17.30
C GLU A 639 -36.16 -8.57 -17.79
N PHE A 640 -35.22 -9.52 -17.85
CA PHE A 640 -33.85 -9.20 -18.27
C PHE A 640 -33.75 -8.97 -19.77
N GLU A 641 -34.54 -9.69 -20.58
CA GLU A 641 -34.64 -9.46 -22.03
C GLU A 641 -35.13 -8.03 -22.35
N LYS A 642 -36.11 -7.50 -21.60
CA LYS A 642 -36.53 -6.09 -21.75
C LYS A 642 -35.39 -5.12 -21.51
N ILE A 643 -34.61 -5.33 -20.45
CA ILE A 643 -33.43 -4.50 -20.13
C ILE A 643 -32.37 -4.62 -21.24
N ALA A 644 -32.18 -5.81 -21.81
CA ALA A 644 -31.26 -6.01 -22.93
C ALA A 644 -31.72 -5.27 -24.20
N LEU A 645 -33.01 -5.40 -24.56
CA LEU A 645 -33.63 -4.72 -25.70
C LEU A 645 -33.60 -3.19 -25.56
N GLU A 646 -33.87 -2.64 -24.37
CA GLU A 646 -33.74 -1.20 -24.09
C GLU A 646 -32.33 -0.66 -24.36
N ASN A 647 -31.31 -1.51 -24.30
CA ASN A 647 -29.91 -1.17 -24.53
C ASN A 647 -29.37 -1.68 -25.89
N ASN A 648 -30.23 -2.22 -26.76
CA ASN A 648 -29.90 -2.87 -28.04
C ASN A 648 -28.88 -4.02 -27.93
N ASN A 649 -28.92 -4.77 -26.82
CA ASN A 649 -28.06 -5.93 -26.54
C ASN A 649 -28.89 -7.23 -26.55
N ASN A 650 -28.23 -8.38 -26.72
CA ASN A 650 -28.81 -9.66 -26.28
C ASN A 650 -28.60 -9.87 -24.76
N VAL A 651 -29.23 -10.89 -24.17
CA VAL A 651 -29.17 -11.19 -22.73
C VAL A 651 -27.72 -11.33 -22.23
N GLU A 652 -26.87 -12.06 -22.94
CA GLU A 652 -25.48 -12.27 -22.52
C GLU A 652 -24.65 -10.97 -22.59
N GLN A 653 -24.79 -10.20 -23.67
CA GLN A 653 -24.14 -8.90 -23.84
C GLN A 653 -24.58 -7.90 -22.76
N GLU A 654 -25.86 -7.89 -22.42
CA GLU A 654 -26.38 -7.03 -21.36
C GLU A 654 -25.87 -7.47 -19.98
N LEU A 655 -25.83 -8.78 -19.70
CA LEU A 655 -25.23 -9.32 -18.49
C LEU A 655 -23.75 -8.92 -18.38
N GLN A 656 -22.96 -9.11 -19.44
CA GLN A 656 -21.56 -8.67 -19.50
C GLN A 656 -21.44 -7.14 -19.31
N ARG A 657 -22.36 -6.35 -19.86
CA ARG A 657 -22.41 -4.89 -19.68
C ARG A 657 -22.70 -4.49 -18.23
N GLN A 658 -23.63 -5.17 -17.56
CA GLN A 658 -23.99 -4.91 -16.15
C GLN A 658 -22.83 -5.22 -15.19
N ILE A 659 -22.07 -6.28 -15.46
CA ILE A 659 -20.80 -6.58 -14.76
C ILE A 659 -19.77 -5.50 -15.05
N HIS A 660 -19.53 -5.18 -16.33
CA HIS A 660 -18.52 -4.20 -16.72
C HIS A 660 -18.79 -2.82 -16.14
N HIS A 661 -20.03 -2.32 -16.22
CA HIS A 661 -20.48 -1.04 -15.65
C HIS A 661 -20.43 -1.01 -14.11
N GLN A 662 -19.98 -2.09 -13.47
CA GLN A 662 -19.75 -2.23 -12.04
C GLN A 662 -21.02 -2.22 -11.17
N ASN A 663 -22.20 -2.38 -11.78
CA ASN A 663 -23.49 -2.40 -11.09
C ASN A 663 -23.65 -3.62 -10.15
N TYR A 664 -23.01 -4.74 -10.52
CA TYR A 664 -22.94 -6.00 -9.77
C TYR A 664 -21.49 -6.48 -9.72
N TRP A 665 -21.12 -7.29 -8.71
CA TRP A 665 -19.74 -7.77 -8.51
C TRP A 665 -19.40 -9.02 -9.33
N SER A 666 -20.37 -9.91 -9.49
CA SER A 666 -20.33 -11.06 -10.39
C SER A 666 -21.77 -11.43 -10.78
N SER A 667 -21.92 -12.42 -11.65
CA SER A 667 -23.18 -13.01 -12.08
C SER A 667 -23.23 -14.52 -11.88
N ILE A 668 -24.44 -15.06 -11.82
CA ILE A 668 -24.77 -16.46 -12.13
C ILE A 668 -25.81 -16.41 -13.26
N TYR A 669 -25.54 -17.09 -14.36
CA TYR A 669 -26.38 -17.13 -15.55
C TYR A 669 -26.76 -18.57 -15.86
N VAL A 670 -28.02 -18.92 -15.67
CA VAL A 670 -28.57 -20.21 -16.07
C VAL A 670 -29.12 -20.05 -17.48
N LYS A 671 -28.50 -20.75 -18.45
CA LYS A 671 -28.82 -20.60 -19.88
C LYS A 671 -30.24 -21.04 -20.21
N GLY A 672 -30.82 -20.42 -21.24
CA GLY A 672 -32.10 -20.84 -21.79
C GLY A 672 -32.14 -22.32 -22.15
N ASN A 673 -33.20 -22.99 -21.70
CA ASN A 673 -33.48 -24.40 -21.95
C ASN A 673 -32.40 -25.39 -21.42
N ALA A 674 -31.55 -24.99 -20.47
CA ALA A 674 -30.45 -25.81 -19.95
C ALA A 674 -30.92 -27.20 -19.46
N THR A 675 -32.05 -27.27 -18.75
CA THR A 675 -32.60 -28.55 -18.28
C THR A 675 -33.04 -29.44 -19.44
N TRP A 676 -33.73 -28.86 -20.43
CA TRP A 676 -34.20 -29.61 -21.60
C TRP A 676 -33.05 -30.11 -22.47
N ASN A 677 -32.01 -29.29 -22.67
CA ASN A 677 -30.83 -29.65 -23.45
C ASN A 677 -30.07 -30.82 -22.80
N PHE A 678 -29.91 -30.80 -21.47
CA PHE A 678 -29.29 -31.90 -20.72
C PHE A 678 -30.15 -33.18 -20.74
N TYR A 679 -31.47 -33.08 -20.52
CA TYR A 679 -32.42 -34.19 -20.69
C TYR A 679 -32.30 -34.82 -22.10
N ASN A 680 -32.29 -33.99 -23.14
CA ASN A 680 -32.19 -34.46 -24.53
C ASN A 680 -30.85 -35.17 -24.78
N ALA A 681 -29.73 -34.63 -24.31
CA ALA A 681 -28.42 -35.27 -24.43
C ALA A 681 -28.36 -36.64 -23.74
N ILE A 682 -28.99 -36.80 -22.57
CA ILE A 682 -29.11 -38.10 -21.89
C ILE A 682 -29.96 -39.07 -22.73
N VAL A 683 -31.13 -38.65 -23.21
CA VAL A 683 -32.05 -39.51 -23.97
C VAL A 683 -31.49 -39.92 -25.34
N THR A 684 -30.74 -39.04 -26.01
CA THR A 684 -30.09 -39.35 -27.30
C THR A 684 -28.71 -40.00 -27.15
N GLY A 685 -28.15 -40.05 -25.94
CA GLY A 685 -26.81 -40.58 -25.67
C GLY A 685 -25.69 -39.72 -26.26
N ASP A 686 -25.88 -38.41 -26.39
CA ASP A 686 -24.92 -37.47 -26.99
C ASP A 686 -23.74 -37.18 -26.06
N ALA A 687 -22.75 -38.07 -26.06
CA ALA A 687 -21.49 -37.90 -25.34
C ALA A 687 -20.62 -36.71 -25.81
N SER A 688 -21.03 -35.96 -26.85
CA SER A 688 -20.36 -34.72 -27.26
C SER A 688 -20.95 -33.45 -26.61
N TYR A 689 -22.06 -33.58 -25.87
CA TYR A 689 -22.72 -32.47 -25.19
C TYR A 689 -21.87 -31.90 -24.07
N ASN A 690 -21.39 -30.65 -24.23
CA ASN A 690 -20.63 -29.96 -23.20
C ASN A 690 -21.56 -29.45 -22.08
N VAL A 691 -21.65 -30.21 -20.99
CA VAL A 691 -22.50 -29.91 -19.83
C VAL A 691 -22.11 -28.57 -19.16
N THR A 692 -20.82 -28.35 -18.89
CA THR A 692 -20.28 -27.16 -18.19
C THR A 692 -20.66 -25.85 -18.91
N ASN A 693 -20.37 -25.74 -20.20
CA ASN A 693 -20.65 -24.52 -20.97
C ASN A 693 -22.13 -24.36 -21.36
N SER A 694 -22.93 -25.41 -21.31
CA SER A 694 -24.36 -25.37 -21.72
C SER A 694 -25.33 -25.17 -20.55
N SER A 695 -24.84 -25.24 -19.31
CA SER A 695 -25.65 -25.16 -18.08
C SER A 695 -25.60 -23.78 -17.43
N ILE A 696 -24.54 -23.48 -16.68
CA ILE A 696 -24.45 -22.30 -15.81
C ILE A 696 -23.10 -21.59 -16.03
N ILE A 697 -23.16 -20.29 -16.30
CA ILE A 697 -21.98 -19.44 -16.46
C ILE A 697 -21.91 -18.41 -15.33
N SER A 698 -20.72 -18.18 -14.77
CA SER A 698 -20.44 -17.04 -13.90
C SER A 698 -19.52 -16.04 -14.59
N VAL A 699 -20.02 -14.83 -14.86
CA VAL A 699 -19.24 -13.72 -15.47
C VAL A 699 -18.83 -12.70 -14.41
N TYR A 700 -17.55 -12.35 -14.41
CA TYR A 700 -16.92 -11.38 -13.50
C TYR A 700 -15.73 -10.66 -14.16
N GLU A 701 -15.12 -9.71 -13.45
CA GLU A 701 -13.92 -8.97 -13.89
C GLU A 701 -12.92 -8.86 -12.73
N THR A 702 -11.84 -9.66 -12.71
CA THR A 702 -10.85 -9.58 -11.60
C THR A 702 -10.08 -8.26 -11.61
N GLY A 703 -9.81 -7.68 -12.78
CA GLY A 703 -9.17 -6.37 -12.95
C GLY A 703 -9.95 -5.20 -12.33
N ARG A 704 -11.22 -5.39 -11.94
CA ARG A 704 -11.98 -4.43 -11.13
C ARG A 704 -11.36 -4.23 -9.75
N ASP A 705 -10.94 -5.31 -9.09
CA ASP A 705 -10.34 -5.31 -7.75
C ASP A 705 -9.63 -6.66 -7.50
N PHE A 706 -8.41 -6.79 -8.03
CA PHE A 706 -7.70 -8.07 -8.14
C PHE A 706 -7.52 -8.82 -6.81
N LEU A 707 -7.32 -8.11 -5.70
CA LEU A 707 -7.15 -8.73 -4.38
C LEU A 707 -8.50 -9.15 -3.77
N ASN A 708 -9.50 -8.28 -3.84
CA ASN A 708 -10.77 -8.52 -3.15
C ASN A 708 -11.74 -9.42 -3.93
N MET A 709 -11.59 -9.51 -5.25
CA MET A 709 -12.32 -10.50 -6.06
C MET A 709 -11.97 -11.93 -5.59
N ASN A 710 -10.68 -12.26 -5.50
CA ASN A 710 -10.22 -13.56 -5.02
C ASN A 710 -10.44 -13.76 -3.50
N SER A 711 -10.45 -12.68 -2.70
CA SER A 711 -10.68 -12.79 -1.25
C SER A 711 -12.15 -12.97 -0.84
N TYR A 712 -13.11 -12.47 -1.63
CA TYR A 712 -14.52 -12.39 -1.22
C TYR A 712 -15.54 -12.80 -2.29
N VAL A 713 -15.32 -12.44 -3.56
CA VAL A 713 -16.32 -12.62 -4.63
C VAL A 713 -16.25 -14.03 -5.22
N THR A 714 -15.07 -14.45 -5.70
CA THR A 714 -14.86 -15.80 -6.25
C THR A 714 -15.18 -16.89 -5.23
N PRO A 715 -14.73 -16.83 -3.95
CA PRO A 715 -15.11 -17.82 -2.94
C PRO A 715 -16.61 -17.84 -2.61
N SER A 716 -17.33 -16.74 -2.83
CA SER A 716 -18.79 -16.69 -2.64
C SER A 716 -19.55 -17.38 -3.77
N ILE A 717 -19.03 -17.30 -5.00
CA ILE A 717 -19.57 -18.05 -6.15
C ILE A 717 -19.27 -19.54 -5.99
N GLN A 718 -18.02 -19.90 -5.67
CA GLN A 718 -17.60 -21.28 -5.38
C GLN A 718 -18.41 -21.90 -4.22
N ALA A 719 -18.83 -21.11 -3.22
CA ALA A 719 -19.71 -21.60 -2.17
C ALA A 719 -21.14 -21.92 -2.66
N VAL A 720 -21.64 -21.21 -3.68
CA VAL A 720 -22.92 -21.51 -4.33
C VAL A 720 -22.77 -22.70 -5.29
N GLU A 721 -21.68 -22.80 -6.03
CA GLU A 721 -21.35 -23.96 -6.86
C GLU A 721 -21.25 -25.24 -6.04
N ARG A 722 -20.61 -25.22 -4.86
CA ARG A 722 -20.58 -26.39 -3.95
C ARG A 722 -21.97 -26.80 -3.43
N LEU A 723 -22.87 -25.83 -3.19
CA LEU A 723 -24.26 -26.13 -2.85
C LEU A 723 -25.03 -26.72 -4.04
N TRP A 724 -24.73 -26.26 -5.25
CA TRP A 724 -25.27 -26.78 -6.50
C TRP A 724 -24.83 -28.23 -6.77
N LEU A 725 -23.53 -28.51 -6.72
CA LEU A 725 -22.97 -29.85 -6.87
C LEU A 725 -23.45 -30.79 -5.76
N GLY A 726 -23.68 -30.27 -4.55
CA GLY A 726 -24.29 -31.01 -3.44
C GLY A 726 -25.77 -31.36 -3.59
N ILE A 727 -26.48 -30.81 -4.59
CA ILE A 727 -27.85 -31.22 -4.97
C ILE A 727 -27.94 -31.78 -6.39
N GLN A 728 -26.80 -31.99 -7.06
CA GLN A 728 -26.73 -32.51 -8.43
C GLN A 728 -27.49 -33.83 -8.56
N THR A 729 -27.36 -34.74 -7.59
CA THR A 729 -28.03 -36.04 -7.64
C THR A 729 -29.55 -35.90 -7.62
N ASN A 730 -30.12 -35.01 -6.79
CA ASN A 730 -31.56 -34.72 -6.79
C ASN A 730 -32.06 -34.18 -8.14
N ILE A 731 -31.27 -33.32 -8.80
CA ILE A 731 -31.60 -32.77 -10.13
C ILE A 731 -31.59 -33.89 -11.17
N THR A 732 -30.54 -34.69 -11.16
CA THR A 732 -30.35 -35.79 -12.12
C THR A 732 -31.37 -36.90 -11.89
N GLU A 733 -31.73 -37.22 -10.65
CA GLU A 733 -32.81 -38.16 -10.31
C GLU A 733 -34.15 -37.68 -10.88
N ALA A 734 -34.51 -36.40 -10.68
CA ALA A 734 -35.74 -35.83 -11.23
C ALA A 734 -35.77 -35.86 -12.77
N ILE A 735 -34.62 -35.70 -13.42
CA ILE A 735 -34.47 -35.87 -14.88
C ILE A 735 -34.67 -37.35 -15.26
N VAL A 736 -34.00 -38.30 -14.58
CA VAL A 736 -34.11 -39.74 -14.85
C VAL A 736 -35.55 -40.25 -14.66
N GLN A 737 -36.26 -39.78 -13.63
CA GLN A 737 -37.68 -40.09 -13.38
C GLN A 737 -38.61 -39.57 -14.49
N SER A 738 -38.20 -38.56 -15.27
CA SER A 738 -38.96 -38.03 -16.41
C SER A 738 -38.71 -38.76 -17.74
N ILE A 739 -37.70 -39.64 -17.79
CA ILE A 739 -37.37 -40.42 -18.99
C ILE A 739 -38.32 -41.61 -19.13
N SER A 740 -39.03 -41.69 -20.26
CA SER A 740 -39.74 -42.91 -20.66
C SER A 740 -38.76 -44.00 -21.09
N ASN A 741 -39.02 -45.26 -20.74
CA ASN A 741 -38.11 -46.40 -20.94
C ASN A 741 -36.72 -46.22 -20.31
N THR A 742 -36.65 -45.77 -19.05
CA THR A 742 -35.40 -45.53 -18.31
C THR A 742 -34.38 -46.68 -18.42
N SER A 743 -34.82 -47.94 -18.33
CA SER A 743 -33.95 -49.13 -18.44
C SER A 743 -33.31 -49.32 -19.83
N GLU A 744 -33.91 -48.79 -20.89
CA GLU A 744 -33.38 -48.81 -22.25
C GLU A 744 -32.36 -47.68 -22.44
N VAL A 745 -32.71 -46.45 -22.03
CA VAL A 745 -31.80 -45.29 -22.10
C VAL A 745 -30.56 -45.51 -21.23
N LEU A 746 -30.71 -45.95 -19.98
CA LEU A 746 -29.59 -46.26 -19.09
C LEU A 746 -28.85 -47.57 -19.45
N SER A 747 -29.22 -48.26 -20.53
CA SER A 747 -28.38 -49.32 -21.11
C SER A 747 -27.33 -48.77 -22.10
N GLN A 748 -27.54 -47.55 -22.63
CA GLN A 748 -26.67 -46.94 -23.61
C GLN A 748 -25.43 -46.30 -22.94
N PRO A 749 -24.20 -46.62 -23.39
CA PRO A 749 -22.98 -46.04 -22.80
C PRO A 749 -22.94 -44.51 -22.87
N GLY A 750 -23.41 -43.92 -23.97
CA GLY A 750 -23.45 -42.46 -24.17
C GLY A 750 -24.33 -41.76 -23.13
N SER A 751 -25.54 -42.27 -22.92
CA SER A 751 -26.47 -41.75 -21.91
C SER A 751 -25.88 -41.79 -20.50
N LEU A 752 -25.23 -42.90 -20.14
CA LEU A 752 -24.55 -43.05 -18.85
C LEU A 752 -23.35 -42.10 -18.70
N SER A 753 -22.56 -41.87 -19.76
CA SER A 753 -21.44 -40.91 -19.71
C SER A 753 -21.90 -39.46 -19.53
N VAL A 754 -22.97 -39.05 -20.21
CA VAL A 754 -23.57 -37.70 -20.03
C VAL A 754 -24.15 -37.57 -18.62
N LEU A 755 -24.82 -38.60 -18.11
CA LEU A 755 -25.43 -38.61 -16.78
C LEU A 755 -24.40 -38.52 -15.65
N ALA A 756 -23.23 -39.16 -15.82
CA ALA A 756 -22.13 -39.14 -14.87
C ALA A 756 -21.22 -37.89 -14.98
N THR A 757 -21.46 -37.00 -15.94
CA THR A 757 -20.65 -35.78 -16.13
C THR A 757 -21.05 -34.72 -15.09
N PRO A 758 -20.11 -34.18 -14.27
CA PRO A 758 -20.41 -33.12 -13.31
C PRO A 758 -20.95 -31.83 -13.96
N ILE A 759 -21.94 -31.20 -13.33
CA ILE A 759 -22.62 -30.00 -13.82
C ILE A 759 -21.94 -28.75 -13.23
N ASN A 760 -20.65 -28.56 -13.50
CA ASN A 760 -19.85 -27.45 -12.97
C ASN A 760 -20.25 -26.08 -13.57
N PHE A 761 -19.89 -24.99 -12.89
CA PHE A 761 -20.06 -23.64 -13.44
C PHE A 761 -18.92 -23.31 -14.40
N ALA A 762 -19.24 -22.79 -15.59
CA ALA A 762 -18.25 -22.17 -16.46
C ALA A 762 -17.88 -20.76 -15.94
N TYR A 763 -16.60 -20.51 -15.68
CA TYR A 763 -16.12 -19.23 -15.17
C TYR A 763 -15.56 -18.34 -16.30
N PHE A 764 -16.13 -17.14 -16.49
CA PHE A 764 -15.69 -16.18 -17.50
C PHE A 764 -15.23 -14.86 -16.88
N ASP A 765 -13.91 -14.69 -16.77
CA ASP A 765 -13.27 -13.45 -16.34
C ASP A 765 -13.00 -12.53 -17.54
N ARG A 766 -13.89 -11.55 -17.73
CA ARG A 766 -13.87 -10.65 -18.89
C ARG A 766 -12.69 -9.66 -18.88
N ILE A 767 -12.13 -9.36 -17.70
CA ILE A 767 -10.96 -8.50 -17.53
C ILE A 767 -10.01 -9.15 -16.52
N LYS A 768 -9.23 -10.12 -17.01
CA LYS A 768 -8.31 -10.91 -16.18
C LYS A 768 -7.14 -10.07 -15.64
N PHE A 769 -6.93 -10.16 -14.33
CA PHE A 769 -5.68 -9.82 -13.67
C PHE A 769 -4.62 -10.87 -14.04
N SER A 770 -3.55 -10.43 -14.70
CA SER A 770 -2.61 -11.32 -15.40
C SER A 770 -1.13 -10.99 -15.17
N ASP A 771 -0.82 -10.03 -14.31
CA ASP A 771 0.56 -9.57 -14.06
C ASP A 771 0.70 -9.08 -12.61
N PRO A 772 1.38 -9.84 -11.74
CA PRO A 772 1.66 -9.45 -10.36
C PRO A 772 2.43 -8.14 -10.19
N VAL A 773 3.15 -7.64 -11.21
CA VAL A 773 3.80 -6.31 -11.14
C VAL A 773 2.78 -5.21 -10.91
N LEU A 774 1.54 -5.37 -11.42
CA LEU A 774 0.45 -4.40 -11.25
C LEU A 774 0.03 -4.20 -9.78
N VAL A 775 0.34 -5.13 -8.88
CA VAL A 775 0.16 -4.97 -7.42
C VAL A 775 0.99 -3.81 -6.90
N ALA A 776 2.20 -3.62 -7.41
CA ALA A 776 3.13 -2.62 -6.90
C ALA A 776 2.67 -1.16 -7.05
N PRO A 777 2.28 -0.66 -8.24
CA PRO A 777 1.70 0.68 -8.38
C PRO A 777 0.29 0.79 -7.77
N SER A 778 -0.47 -0.31 -7.69
CA SER A 778 -1.86 -0.32 -7.22
C SER A 778 -2.02 -0.35 -5.69
N GLN A 779 -0.99 -0.77 -4.95
CA GLN A 779 -1.04 -0.88 -3.49
C GLN A 779 0.01 0.01 -2.82
N VAL A 780 1.23 -0.50 -2.64
CA VAL A 780 2.25 0.16 -1.81
C VAL A 780 2.82 1.41 -2.53
N GLY A 781 2.77 1.45 -3.86
CA GLY A 781 3.05 2.66 -4.65
C GLY A 781 2.16 3.85 -4.28
N LEU A 782 0.89 3.62 -3.91
CA LEU A 782 -0.01 4.69 -3.45
C LEU A 782 0.47 5.28 -2.10
N ILE A 783 0.95 4.41 -1.19
CA ILE A 783 1.57 4.84 0.09
C ILE A 783 2.80 5.70 -0.20
N TYR A 784 3.69 5.24 -1.08
CA TYR A 784 4.92 5.98 -1.40
C TYR A 784 4.68 7.29 -2.16
N THR A 785 3.59 7.40 -2.92
CA THR A 785 3.14 8.66 -3.55
C THR A 785 2.86 9.75 -2.50
N VAL A 786 2.23 9.39 -1.38
CA VAL A 786 1.99 10.33 -0.27
C VAL A 786 3.29 10.64 0.50
N ILE A 787 4.14 9.65 0.73
CA ILE A 787 5.39 9.82 1.49
C ILE A 787 6.42 10.67 0.72
N ILE A 788 6.57 10.47 -0.60
CA ILE A 788 7.57 11.22 -1.37
C ILE A 788 7.18 12.69 -1.55
N THR A 789 5.90 12.99 -1.75
CA THR A 789 5.41 14.37 -1.85
C THR A 789 5.52 15.12 -0.52
N PHE A 790 5.45 14.42 0.60
CA PHE A 790 5.78 14.98 1.91
C PHE A 790 7.27 15.34 2.05
N PHE A 791 8.18 14.41 1.71
CA PHE A 791 9.62 14.69 1.83
C PHE A 791 10.16 15.66 0.79
N GLN A 792 9.50 15.81 -0.37
CA GLN A 792 9.83 16.82 -1.38
C GLN A 792 10.02 18.20 -0.74
N PHE A 793 9.11 18.63 0.15
CA PHE A 793 9.22 19.92 0.84
C PHE A 793 10.57 20.11 1.57
N GLN A 794 11.06 19.05 2.23
CA GLN A 794 12.31 19.08 2.98
C GLN A 794 13.54 19.18 2.07
N PHE A 795 13.50 18.58 0.88
CA PHE A 795 14.58 18.70 -0.12
C PHE A 795 14.74 20.13 -0.66
N PHE A 796 13.65 20.87 -0.81
CA PHE A 796 13.67 22.25 -1.31
C PHE A 796 13.70 23.33 -0.21
N ALA A 797 13.66 22.95 1.08
CA ALA A 797 13.61 23.89 2.22
C ALA A 797 14.70 24.96 2.21
N GLU A 798 15.98 24.59 2.03
CA GLU A 798 17.08 25.56 1.94
C GLU A 798 16.96 26.50 0.73
N LEU A 799 16.43 26.00 -0.39
CA LEU A 799 16.22 26.76 -1.62
C LEU A 799 15.06 27.75 -1.47
N HIS A 800 14.02 27.39 -0.71
CA HIS A 800 12.94 28.30 -0.35
C HIS A 800 13.41 29.38 0.64
N ILE A 801 14.24 29.04 1.63
CA ILE A 801 14.86 30.02 2.55
C ILE A 801 15.78 30.98 1.77
N SER A 802 16.62 30.48 0.88
CA SER A 802 17.50 31.32 0.06
C SER A 802 16.70 32.24 -0.87
N ALA A 803 15.60 31.75 -1.45
CA ALA A 803 14.70 32.55 -2.26
C ALA A 803 13.96 33.62 -1.42
N ALA A 804 13.52 33.30 -0.20
CA ALA A 804 12.91 34.28 0.71
C ALA A 804 13.88 35.42 1.07
N LYS A 805 15.18 35.12 1.23
CA LYS A 805 16.24 36.11 1.51
C LYS A 805 16.66 36.97 0.31
N SER A 806 16.24 36.64 -0.92
CA SER A 806 16.65 37.34 -2.15
C SER A 806 16.03 38.74 -2.37
N GLY A 807 15.15 39.21 -1.48
CA GLY A 807 14.49 40.52 -1.61
C GLY A 807 13.35 40.57 -2.63
N MET A 808 12.81 39.42 -3.05
CA MET A 808 11.62 39.32 -3.90
C MET A 808 10.36 39.94 -3.28
N LYS A 809 9.48 40.51 -4.14
CA LYS A 809 8.12 40.90 -3.73
C LYS A 809 7.33 39.71 -3.18
N LYS A 810 6.54 39.93 -2.12
CA LYS A 810 5.74 38.89 -1.45
C LYS A 810 4.86 38.08 -2.41
N GLN A 811 4.18 38.75 -3.35
CA GLN A 811 3.37 38.10 -4.40
C GLN A 811 4.21 37.18 -5.31
N HIS A 812 5.41 37.62 -5.71
CA HIS A 812 6.32 36.81 -6.53
C HIS A 812 6.91 35.62 -5.75
N TYR A 813 7.13 35.77 -4.43
CA TYR A 813 7.56 34.64 -3.59
C TYR A 813 6.46 33.57 -3.45
N VAL A 814 5.20 33.97 -3.31
CA VAL A 814 4.05 33.04 -3.33
C VAL A 814 3.97 32.31 -4.68
N LEU A 815 4.04 33.05 -5.79
CA LEU A 815 4.04 32.47 -7.14
C LEU A 815 5.22 31.50 -7.36
N TYR A 816 6.42 31.88 -6.92
CA TYR A 816 7.60 31.01 -6.93
C TYR A 816 7.38 29.71 -6.15
N ARG A 817 6.79 29.77 -4.95
CA ARG A 817 6.53 28.56 -4.15
C ARG A 817 5.54 27.63 -4.85
N ILE A 818 4.42 28.15 -5.35
CA ILE A 818 3.43 27.36 -6.11
C ILE A 818 4.07 26.74 -7.37
N ALA A 819 4.80 27.52 -8.16
CA ALA A 819 5.46 27.04 -9.37
C ALA A 819 6.56 26.00 -9.09
N ALA A 820 7.34 26.17 -8.01
CA ALA A 820 8.38 25.24 -7.61
C ALA A 820 7.80 23.88 -7.16
N SER A 821 6.72 23.90 -6.37
CA SER A 821 6.03 22.67 -5.95
C SER A 821 5.33 21.97 -7.12
N LEU A 822 4.66 22.72 -7.98
CA LEU A 822 4.04 22.21 -9.21
C LEU A 822 5.05 21.49 -10.11
N LEU A 823 6.18 22.14 -10.41
CA LEU A 823 7.27 21.55 -11.19
C LEU A 823 7.85 20.31 -10.50
N SER A 824 7.95 20.33 -9.16
CA SER A 824 8.42 19.18 -8.40
C SER A 824 7.50 17.97 -8.55
N TYR A 825 6.19 18.15 -8.41
CA TYR A 825 5.23 17.05 -8.58
C TYR A 825 5.20 16.54 -10.02
N PHE A 826 5.35 17.42 -11.02
CA PHE A 826 5.45 17.04 -12.43
C PHE A 826 6.67 16.15 -12.72
N VAL A 827 7.84 16.54 -12.22
CA VAL A 827 9.09 15.77 -12.41
C VAL A 827 9.09 14.48 -11.60
N LEU A 828 8.64 14.50 -10.34
CA LEU A 828 8.63 13.31 -9.48
C LEU A 828 7.62 12.26 -9.93
N SER A 829 6.44 12.67 -10.40
CA SER A 829 5.44 11.76 -10.95
C SER A 829 5.95 11.05 -12.21
N LEU A 830 6.74 11.72 -13.05
CA LEU A 830 7.37 11.08 -14.22
C LEU A 830 8.30 9.95 -13.78
N PHE A 831 9.23 10.22 -12.87
CA PHE A 831 10.17 9.20 -12.38
C PHE A 831 9.47 8.07 -11.63
N PHE A 832 8.40 8.35 -10.89
CA PHE A 832 7.56 7.33 -10.26
C PHE A 832 6.88 6.44 -11.32
N SER A 833 6.24 7.03 -12.33
CA SER A 833 5.57 6.26 -13.39
C SER A 833 6.57 5.46 -14.25
N LEU A 834 7.79 5.98 -14.44
CA LEU A 834 8.87 5.27 -15.14
C LEU A 834 9.33 4.00 -14.42
N VAL A 835 9.15 3.85 -13.11
CA VAL A 835 9.43 2.57 -12.41
C VAL A 835 8.54 1.46 -12.97
N SER A 836 7.23 1.70 -13.05
CA SER A 836 6.29 0.72 -13.62
C SER A 836 6.60 0.40 -15.08
N LEU A 837 7.00 1.39 -15.88
CA LEU A 837 7.44 1.17 -17.27
C LEU A 837 8.72 0.33 -17.35
N ALA A 838 9.69 0.55 -16.45
CA ALA A 838 10.94 -0.20 -16.41
C ALA A 838 10.73 -1.69 -16.07
N PHE A 839 9.68 -2.02 -15.31
CA PHE A 839 9.24 -3.39 -15.04
C PHE A 839 8.18 -3.92 -16.02
N GLN A 840 8.12 -3.33 -17.22
CA GLN A 840 7.34 -3.82 -18.37
C GLN A 840 5.81 -3.85 -18.17
N VAL A 841 5.26 -3.01 -17.29
CA VAL A 841 3.81 -2.85 -17.16
C VAL A 841 3.19 -2.41 -18.48
N ASP A 842 2.22 -3.17 -18.98
CA ASP A 842 1.48 -2.84 -20.19
C ASP A 842 0.43 -1.74 -19.93
N PHE A 843 0.70 -0.55 -20.46
CA PHE A 843 -0.22 0.60 -20.43
C PHE A 843 -1.15 0.67 -21.66
N SER A 844 -1.05 -0.26 -22.61
CA SER A 844 -1.76 -0.15 -23.89
C SER A 844 -3.22 -0.57 -23.86
N LYS A 845 -3.65 -1.34 -22.85
CA LYS A 845 -4.97 -2.00 -22.77
C LYS A 845 -6.17 -1.08 -22.98
N ALA A 846 -6.13 0.17 -22.51
CA ALA A 846 -7.29 1.06 -22.51
C ALA A 846 -7.19 2.28 -23.45
N PHE A 847 -5.97 2.72 -23.75
CA PHE A 847 -5.67 3.96 -24.50
C PHE A 847 -4.55 3.80 -25.53
N GLY A 848 -4.17 2.55 -25.85
CA GLY A 848 -3.05 2.25 -26.74
C GLY A 848 -1.74 2.88 -26.25
N LYS A 849 -0.86 3.25 -27.18
CA LYS A 849 0.46 3.82 -26.87
C LYS A 849 0.44 5.07 -25.98
N SER A 850 -0.68 5.78 -25.92
CA SER A 850 -0.85 6.98 -25.08
C SER A 850 -1.16 6.66 -23.61
N GLY A 851 -1.46 5.41 -23.24
CA GLY A 851 -1.86 5.04 -21.87
C GLY A 851 -0.82 5.39 -20.80
N PHE A 852 0.49 5.30 -21.11
CA PHE A 852 1.54 5.74 -20.18
C PHE A 852 1.43 7.25 -19.85
N LEU A 853 1.11 8.09 -20.84
CA LEU A 853 0.93 9.53 -20.64
C LEU A 853 -0.32 9.81 -19.78
N VAL A 854 -1.39 9.04 -19.96
CA VAL A 854 -2.60 9.14 -19.14
C VAL A 854 -2.31 8.72 -17.69
N TYR A 855 -1.59 7.62 -17.48
CA TYR A 855 -1.18 7.17 -16.14
C TYR A 855 -0.25 8.18 -15.45
N TRP A 856 0.71 8.73 -16.17
CA TRP A 856 1.58 9.80 -15.65
C TRP A 856 0.77 11.06 -15.30
N ALA A 857 -0.17 11.49 -16.14
CA ALA A 857 -1.04 12.64 -15.85
C ALA A 857 -1.90 12.41 -14.59
N ILE A 858 -2.46 11.22 -14.39
CA ILE A 858 -3.19 10.84 -13.16
C ILE A 858 -2.23 10.89 -11.95
N THR A 859 -1.03 10.32 -12.08
CA THR A 859 0.00 10.31 -11.02
C THR A 859 0.42 11.74 -10.64
N PHE A 860 0.57 12.62 -11.63
CA PHE A 860 0.89 14.03 -11.45
C PHE A 860 -0.21 14.79 -10.69
N LEU A 861 -1.47 14.68 -11.13
CA LEU A 861 -2.61 15.30 -10.44
C LEU A 861 -2.72 14.78 -9.00
N THR A 862 -2.49 13.49 -8.80
CA THR A 862 -2.50 12.86 -7.47
C THR A 862 -1.38 13.39 -6.58
N MET A 863 -0.15 13.46 -7.08
CA MET A 863 0.97 14.04 -6.35
C MET A 863 0.75 15.51 -5.99
N TRP A 864 0.12 16.29 -6.87
CA TRP A 864 -0.24 17.68 -6.56
C TRP A 864 -1.33 17.74 -5.47
N ALA A 865 -2.40 16.95 -5.58
CA ALA A 865 -3.47 16.91 -4.57
C ALA A 865 -2.95 16.51 -3.18
N VAL A 866 -2.21 15.40 -3.05
CA VAL A 866 -1.70 14.95 -1.74
C VAL A 866 -0.49 15.77 -1.26
N GLY A 867 0.34 16.27 -2.17
CA GLY A 867 1.52 17.07 -1.88
C GLY A 867 1.18 18.48 -1.39
N ALA A 868 0.20 19.15 -1.99
CA ALA A 868 -0.25 20.46 -1.52
C ALA A 868 -0.85 20.38 -0.10
N ALA A 869 -1.57 19.30 0.23
CA ALA A 869 -2.05 19.04 1.57
C ALA A 869 -0.90 18.80 2.56
N ASN A 870 0.11 18.03 2.16
CA ASN A 870 1.33 17.81 2.95
C ASN A 870 2.09 19.11 3.23
N GLU A 871 2.31 19.99 2.23
CA GLU A 871 2.97 21.27 2.45
C GLU A 871 2.18 22.19 3.38
N LEU A 872 0.87 22.33 3.15
CA LEU A 872 -0.02 23.15 3.98
C LEU A 872 -0.01 22.71 5.44
N MET A 873 -0.19 21.41 5.68
CA MET A 873 -0.25 20.87 7.03
C MET A 873 1.13 20.81 7.69
N ALA A 874 2.21 20.62 6.95
CA ALA A 874 3.57 20.77 7.51
C ALA A 874 3.78 22.19 8.06
N LEU A 875 3.40 23.23 7.31
CA LEU A 875 3.49 24.63 7.78
C LEU A 875 2.62 24.85 9.03
N LEU A 876 1.38 24.35 9.06
CA LEU A 876 0.48 24.51 10.21
C LEU A 876 0.96 23.73 11.45
N CYS A 877 1.40 22.47 11.30
CA CYS A 877 1.94 21.66 12.39
C CYS A 877 3.21 22.29 13.00
N ILE A 878 4.10 22.87 12.17
CA ILE A 878 5.28 23.61 12.66
C ILE A 878 4.89 24.84 13.50
N LEU A 879 3.77 25.50 13.18
CA LEU A 879 3.27 26.61 14.00
C LEU A 879 2.73 26.14 15.35
N VAL A 880 2.02 25.01 15.42
CA VAL A 880 1.42 24.48 16.65
C VAL A 880 2.43 23.74 17.52
N TYR A 881 2.98 22.62 17.03
CA TYR A 881 3.96 21.79 17.72
C TYR A 881 4.70 20.94 16.67
N PRO A 882 5.97 21.25 16.33
CA PRO A 882 6.65 20.65 15.18
C PRO A 882 6.65 19.12 15.09
N PRO A 883 6.73 18.33 16.18
CA PRO A 883 6.63 16.87 16.09
C PRO A 883 5.31 16.33 15.53
N LEU A 884 4.22 17.11 15.55
CA LEU A 884 2.93 16.73 14.92
C LEU A 884 3.07 16.48 13.40
N VAL A 885 4.09 17.04 12.75
CA VAL A 885 4.38 16.83 11.32
C VAL A 885 4.50 15.33 10.97
N GLY A 886 5.06 14.51 11.88
CA GLY A 886 5.15 13.06 11.68
C GLY A 886 3.81 12.34 11.83
N PHE A 887 2.95 12.81 12.74
CA PHE A 887 1.60 12.28 12.92
C PHE A 887 0.65 12.72 11.81
N TRP A 888 0.84 13.91 11.24
CA TRP A 888 0.17 14.30 10.00
C TRP A 888 0.49 13.31 8.86
N LEU A 889 1.76 12.95 8.65
CA LEU A 889 2.10 11.99 7.58
C LEU A 889 1.44 10.63 7.81
N LEU A 890 1.52 10.08 9.03
CA LEU A 890 0.85 8.81 9.38
C LEU A 890 -0.66 8.88 9.15
N PHE A 891 -1.31 9.93 9.63
CA PHE A 891 -2.74 10.17 9.44
C PHE A 891 -3.11 10.28 7.95
N TRP A 892 -2.40 11.12 7.21
CA TRP A 892 -2.69 11.42 5.81
C TRP A 892 -2.47 10.23 4.88
N VAL A 893 -1.47 9.39 5.16
CA VAL A 893 -1.30 8.08 4.52
C VAL A 893 -2.49 7.17 4.86
N ILE A 894 -2.76 6.95 6.15
CA ILE A 894 -3.76 5.96 6.58
C ILE A 894 -5.18 6.29 6.11
N ILE A 895 -5.60 7.56 6.21
CA ILE A 895 -6.93 7.99 5.77
C ILE A 895 -7.11 7.89 4.25
N ASN A 896 -6.05 8.06 3.46
CA ASN A 896 -6.09 7.90 2.01
C ASN A 896 -6.06 6.43 1.55
N ILE A 897 -5.44 5.54 2.33
CA ILE A 897 -5.11 4.16 1.94
C ILE A 897 -6.12 3.13 2.46
N ALA A 898 -6.76 3.39 3.60
CA ALA A 898 -7.84 2.52 4.09
C ALA A 898 -8.97 2.32 3.04
N PRO A 899 -9.38 3.33 2.24
CA PRO A 899 -10.37 3.16 1.17
C PRO A 899 -9.90 2.48 -0.13
N THR A 900 -8.65 2.01 -0.25
CA THR A 900 -8.15 1.37 -1.49
C THR A 900 -7.75 -0.09 -1.33
N PHE A 901 -7.27 -0.48 -0.15
CA PHE A 901 -7.04 -1.89 0.21
C PHE A 901 -8.34 -2.64 0.51
N THR A 902 -9.49 -1.99 0.39
CA THR A 902 -10.76 -2.45 0.97
C THR A 902 -11.93 -2.11 0.05
N PRO A 903 -12.85 -3.06 -0.21
CA PRO A 903 -14.08 -2.75 -0.92
C PRO A 903 -14.95 -1.90 0.00
N LEU A 904 -15.25 -0.67 -0.40
CA LEU A 904 -16.10 0.23 0.40
C LEU A 904 -17.53 -0.31 0.64
N ALA A 905 -17.96 -1.33 -0.11
CA ALA A 905 -19.19 -2.08 0.13
C ALA A 905 -19.14 -3.00 1.38
N LEU A 906 -17.94 -3.47 1.76
CA LEU A 906 -17.72 -4.36 2.91
C LEU A 906 -17.27 -3.60 4.18
N SER A 907 -16.73 -2.40 4.03
CA SER A 907 -16.36 -1.53 5.15
C SER A 907 -17.59 -0.89 5.82
N PRO A 908 -17.49 -0.48 7.10
CA PRO A 908 -18.51 0.35 7.75
C PRO A 908 -18.77 1.66 6.98
N ASP A 909 -20.01 2.16 7.00
CA ASP A 909 -20.43 3.32 6.21
C ASP A 909 -19.64 4.62 6.47
N PHE A 910 -19.03 4.75 7.65
CA PHE A 910 -18.06 5.79 7.96
C PHE A 910 -16.97 5.92 6.86
N PHE A 911 -16.44 4.80 6.38
CA PHE A 911 -15.35 4.76 5.40
C PHE A 911 -15.74 5.23 3.99
N ARG A 912 -17.04 5.48 3.73
CA ARG A 912 -17.50 6.08 2.47
C ARG A 912 -16.95 7.50 2.24
N PHE A 913 -16.34 8.15 3.25
CA PHE A 913 -15.50 9.34 3.04
C PHE A 913 -14.42 9.09 1.97
N GLY A 914 -14.00 7.84 1.77
CA GLY A 914 -13.02 7.42 0.77
C GLY A 914 -13.33 7.87 -0.64
N TYR A 915 -14.61 7.96 -1.03
CA TYR A 915 -15.01 8.48 -2.34
C TYR A 915 -14.57 9.94 -2.56
N ALA A 916 -14.34 10.73 -1.50
CA ALA A 916 -13.82 12.08 -1.60
C ALA A 916 -12.28 12.15 -1.54
N MET A 917 -11.57 11.07 -1.22
CA MET A 917 -10.12 11.09 -0.98
C MET A 917 -9.31 11.03 -2.29
N PRO A 918 -8.19 11.77 -2.41
CA PRO A 918 -7.37 11.78 -3.63
C PRO A 918 -6.89 10.39 -4.07
N ILE A 919 -6.34 9.60 -3.14
CA ILE A 919 -5.72 8.31 -3.49
C ILE A 919 -6.74 7.27 -4.00
N HIS A 920 -7.95 7.23 -3.43
CA HIS A 920 -9.02 6.36 -3.92
C HIS A 920 -9.42 6.72 -5.36
N ASN A 921 -9.62 8.00 -5.64
CA ASN A 921 -9.95 8.47 -6.98
C ASN A 921 -8.80 8.23 -7.99
N SER A 922 -7.55 8.42 -7.57
CA SER A 922 -6.37 8.05 -8.36
C SER A 922 -6.33 6.56 -8.67
N TYR A 923 -6.64 5.70 -7.70
CA TYR A 923 -6.62 4.25 -7.85
C TYR A 923 -7.68 3.77 -8.85
N GLU A 924 -8.93 4.24 -8.70
CA GLU A 924 -10.01 3.94 -9.64
C GLU A 924 -9.69 4.43 -11.06
N ALA A 925 -9.13 5.64 -11.22
CA ALA A 925 -8.71 6.15 -12.52
C ALA A 925 -7.51 5.38 -13.11
N ALA A 926 -6.56 4.93 -12.28
CA ALA A 926 -5.42 4.14 -12.73
C ALA A 926 -5.84 2.73 -13.18
N LYS A 927 -6.81 2.08 -12.52
CA LYS A 927 -7.36 0.79 -12.95
C LYS A 927 -7.94 0.84 -14.37
N VAL A 928 -8.57 1.95 -14.74
CA VAL A 928 -9.06 2.15 -16.12
C VAL A 928 -7.89 2.08 -17.12
N VAL A 929 -6.73 2.67 -16.82
CA VAL A 929 -5.55 2.61 -17.70
C VAL A 929 -4.92 1.22 -17.73
N LEU A 930 -4.73 0.60 -16.55
CA LEU A 930 -3.96 -0.65 -16.36
C LEU A 930 -4.73 -1.93 -16.71
N PHE A 931 -6.07 -1.88 -16.66
CA PHE A 931 -6.95 -3.04 -16.86
C PHE A 931 -8.07 -2.80 -17.89
N ASN A 932 -8.28 -1.57 -18.39
CA ASN A 932 -9.44 -1.23 -19.24
C ASN A 932 -10.81 -1.47 -18.54
N THR A 933 -10.86 -1.27 -17.22
CA THR A 933 -12.13 -1.24 -16.47
C THR A 933 -13.01 -0.06 -16.91
N TYR A 934 -14.28 -0.07 -16.49
CA TYR A 934 -15.30 0.88 -16.94
C TYR A 934 -14.92 2.37 -16.82
N LYS A 935 -14.91 3.03 -17.99
CA LYS A 935 -14.45 4.41 -18.17
C LYS A 935 -15.41 5.47 -17.59
N GLY A 936 -16.68 5.13 -17.35
CA GLY A 936 -17.71 6.10 -16.96
C GLY A 936 -17.48 6.81 -15.63
N THR A 937 -16.72 6.23 -14.70
CA THR A 937 -16.37 6.89 -13.42
C THR A 937 -15.13 7.77 -13.51
N MET A 938 -14.31 7.62 -14.56
CA MET A 938 -12.99 8.25 -14.68
C MET A 938 -13.06 9.79 -14.62
N GLY A 939 -14.06 10.39 -15.28
CA GLY A 939 -14.26 11.85 -15.28
C GLY A 939 -14.57 12.40 -13.89
N ARG A 940 -15.40 11.70 -13.10
CA ARG A 940 -15.69 12.05 -11.69
C ARG A 940 -14.41 11.97 -10.86
N ASN A 941 -13.65 10.90 -11.02
CA ASN A 941 -12.45 10.64 -10.21
C ASN A 941 -11.36 11.70 -10.47
N ILE A 942 -11.13 12.07 -11.74
CA ILE A 942 -10.23 13.17 -12.12
C ILE A 942 -10.77 14.52 -11.62
N GLY A 943 -12.08 14.75 -11.72
CA GLY A 943 -12.72 15.96 -11.19
C GLY A 943 -12.46 16.17 -9.69
N ILE A 944 -12.53 15.10 -8.89
CA ILE A 944 -12.26 15.16 -7.45
C ILE A 944 -10.78 15.50 -7.16
N LEU A 945 -9.83 14.94 -7.93
CA LEU A 945 -8.41 15.34 -7.83
C LEU A 945 -8.22 16.84 -8.11
N ILE A 946 -8.88 17.36 -9.15
CA ILE A 946 -8.83 18.79 -9.51
C ILE A 946 -9.44 19.67 -8.42
N VAL A 947 -10.55 19.26 -7.79
CA VAL A 947 -11.16 20.00 -6.67
C VAL A 947 -10.18 20.13 -5.50
N TRP A 948 -9.50 19.05 -5.11
CA TRP A 948 -8.45 19.13 -4.08
C TRP A 948 -7.32 20.07 -4.47
N ILE A 949 -6.80 19.96 -5.70
CA ILE A 949 -5.75 20.83 -6.23
C ILE A 949 -6.16 22.32 -6.12
N VAL A 950 -7.36 22.67 -6.59
CA VAL A 950 -7.85 24.05 -6.61
C VAL A 950 -8.04 24.58 -5.19
N LEU A 951 -8.70 23.82 -4.31
CA LEU A 951 -8.93 24.24 -2.91
C LEU A 951 -7.63 24.44 -2.14
N LEU A 952 -6.70 23.48 -2.21
CA LEU A 952 -5.42 23.55 -1.51
C LEU A 952 -4.54 24.68 -2.07
N THR A 953 -4.49 24.85 -3.40
CA THR A 953 -3.73 25.94 -4.03
C THR A 953 -4.33 27.31 -3.70
N ALA A 954 -5.65 27.43 -3.55
CA ALA A 954 -6.31 28.66 -3.12
C ALA A 954 -6.04 29.00 -1.64
N VAL A 955 -5.96 28.01 -0.75
CA VAL A 955 -5.63 28.20 0.69
C VAL A 955 -4.14 28.52 0.91
N TYR A 956 -3.27 28.02 0.03
CA TYR A 956 -1.82 28.11 0.16
C TYR A 956 -1.24 29.52 0.43
N PRO A 957 -1.63 30.60 -0.27
CA PRO A 957 -1.13 31.95 0.00
C PRO A 957 -1.44 32.44 1.41
N PHE A 958 -2.63 32.10 1.94
CA PHE A 958 -3.07 32.53 3.27
C PHE A 958 -2.25 31.86 4.38
N VAL A 959 -2.04 30.54 4.27
CA VAL A 959 -1.22 29.78 5.23
C VAL A 959 0.25 30.19 5.14
N LEU A 960 0.79 30.42 3.94
CA LEU A 960 2.16 30.90 3.78
C LEU A 960 2.35 32.32 4.36
N ALA A 961 1.36 33.21 4.22
CA ALA A 961 1.37 34.53 4.83
C ALA A 961 1.25 34.48 6.36
N LEU A 962 0.39 33.61 6.91
CA LEU A 962 0.26 33.33 8.34
C LEU A 962 1.58 32.81 8.91
N PHE A 963 2.18 31.82 8.26
CA PHE A 963 3.45 31.22 8.64
C PHE A 963 4.58 32.26 8.66
N GLY A 964 4.72 33.04 7.58
CA GLY A 964 5.72 34.11 7.49
C GLY A 964 5.58 35.16 8.58
N LYS A 965 4.37 35.66 8.84
CA LYS A 965 4.09 36.62 9.94
C LYS A 965 4.45 36.05 11.30
N THR A 966 4.00 34.82 11.60
CA THR A 966 4.19 34.20 12.92
C THR A 966 5.65 33.83 13.18
N MET A 967 6.36 33.30 12.18
CA MET A 967 7.79 33.00 12.30
C MET A 967 8.63 34.27 12.44
N MET A 968 8.28 35.36 11.74
CA MET A 968 8.95 36.65 11.93
C MET A 968 8.75 37.19 13.36
N LYS A 969 7.52 37.13 13.90
CA LYS A 969 7.25 37.51 15.30
C LYS A 969 8.04 36.66 16.30
N ARG A 970 8.08 35.34 16.10
CA ARG A 970 8.88 34.42 16.94
C ARG A 970 10.37 34.72 16.88
N ALA A 971 10.91 35.04 15.70
CA ALA A 971 12.31 35.41 15.55
C ALA A 971 12.65 36.74 16.27
N GLN A 972 11.74 37.74 16.19
CA GLN A 972 11.88 39.00 16.92
C GLN A 972 11.85 38.78 18.45
N GLN A 973 10.90 37.98 18.95
CA GLN A 973 10.79 37.65 20.37
C GLN A 973 12.00 36.85 20.87
N ALA A 974 12.54 35.92 20.07
CA ALA A 974 13.75 35.18 20.41
C ALA A 974 14.98 36.11 20.51
N ALA A 975 15.14 37.04 19.56
CA ALA A 975 16.22 38.01 19.58
C ALA A 975 16.11 39.00 20.77
N GLN A 976 14.89 39.39 21.15
CA GLN A 976 14.63 40.19 22.34
C GLN A 976 15.01 39.45 23.63
N ALA A 977 14.51 38.21 23.80
CA ALA A 977 14.84 37.39 24.98
C ALA A 977 16.33 37.03 25.07
N GLU A 978 17.04 36.90 23.94
CA GLU A 978 18.49 36.70 23.93
C GLU A 978 19.24 37.98 24.31
N ALA A 979 18.78 39.16 23.87
CA ALA A 979 19.33 40.45 24.29
C ALA A 979 19.06 40.76 25.78
N GLU A 980 17.90 40.38 26.32
CA GLU A 980 17.57 40.48 27.75
C GLU A 980 18.49 39.58 28.58
N LYS A 981 18.68 38.31 28.17
CA LYS A 981 19.61 37.39 28.87
C LYS A 981 21.05 37.88 28.88
N LYS A 982 21.54 38.47 27.79
CA LYS A 982 22.89 39.06 27.79
C LYS A 982 23.03 40.18 28.81
N LYS A 983 22.03 41.06 28.89
CA LYS A 983 21.99 42.13 29.91
C LYS A 983 21.93 41.57 31.34
N GLU A 984 21.19 40.50 31.58
CA GLU A 984 21.18 39.80 32.88
C GLU A 984 22.54 39.15 33.19
N GLU A 985 23.19 38.50 32.23
CA GLU A 985 24.53 37.92 32.40
C GLU A 985 25.60 38.99 32.64
N GLU A 986 25.56 40.11 31.91
CA GLU A 986 26.42 41.28 32.10
C GLU A 986 26.20 41.93 33.47
N ALA A 987 24.95 42.16 33.87
CA ALA A 987 24.60 42.67 35.20
C ALA A 987 25.11 41.76 36.33
N SER A 988 24.90 40.44 36.21
CA SER A 988 25.36 39.46 37.20
C SER A 988 26.88 39.38 37.33
N LYS A 989 27.64 39.73 36.28
CA LYS A 989 29.10 39.87 36.34
C LYS A 989 29.52 41.17 37.00
N SER A 990 28.77 42.26 36.83
CA SER A 990 29.05 43.54 37.48
C SER A 990 28.74 43.59 38.97
N GLU A 991 27.86 42.72 39.49
CA GLU A 991 27.60 42.58 40.94
C GLU A 991 28.62 41.70 41.70
N VAL A 992 29.61 41.13 41.00
CA VAL A 992 30.60 40.18 41.57
C VAL A 992 32.04 40.77 41.56
N VAL A 993 32.18 42.08 41.30
CA VAL A 993 33.45 42.83 41.32
C VAL A 993 33.51 43.78 42.50
#